data_AF-A0A293LDT6-F1
#
_entry.id   AF-A0A293LDT6-F1
#
_cell.length_a   1.000
_cell.length_b   1.000
_cell.length_c   1.000
_cell.angle_alpha   90.00
_cell.angle_beta   90.00
_cell.angle_gamma   90.00
#
_symmetry.space_group_name_H-M   'P 1'
#
loop_
_entity.id
_entity.type
_entity.pdbx_description
1 polymer ?
#
loop_
_entity_poly.entity_id
_entity_poly.type
_entity_poly.pdbx_seq_one_letter_code
_entity_poly.pdbx_strand_id
1 'polypeptide(L)'
;MSYVDYNSNEPVTIAPDGKMPRPLVVQLLDVRGNPSGESNVKVQLGIDEGIKVLPPSPPVKTDSKGRASFGSFSVALKNNSPPKPCEFNICPTNCYGLFTLGTKATVGRTFVSGPVLKLHLTCNPEKPVEVNVAYKGKKSFTVGDELPEIEVHVVAEDGNILYSARGKDLSMRVIRIDCAPKNQKVITLAPVEANSPSGMYHFRKVKVPEIAGEYNVQFHFNNGKHSCSSSILPLTVVADVPVKVAPQQNPVIPPVSNQSKQSARSLLKYLKLDLTDRFGNAAGASLCGTLTLQIVSPDPSVKEVPYFEGNVSSYQVPISKGCAIIQNLQIQENTQGIDGFQYMLRFTPTFVKSQLKSPIPHYEVPFLFYNDASKQEEMSRLTKKRTELLKQLQTFEDLFQTTENIYRELEAVIRDAQTEESKYRGELRRLGFNSNNVREEQHISGALKTCEQQKQVIEVKNRRSYMPQAYPDEPGVLGKIGHLAWVEEDDVAAVLSWHMRGDIDCVVTETMEKAMEVYRKTGGRQQVVAVDSIYKRNLSKQLPHTRSRAFTPTGNPKFALDYFIFRKSPEICRTVFANFIGDTIVLDTLEDATRYRTEVTKFFACPTLLAKTGERIASTGKFGGHQNKAPSLSQLHGQVFGEPPVKDLDKIQEQMQLLKKLGGSMRKQKDARLELDKQKQKDTTFVLKKKDYEVLKKELSTIDDTIAKMSAYHQEAEQRMASLPSSPMITQDAVRSSPRTIGRRVPASPKTTPNDTGVNGLARRGRSGTPTTPPTERKRRRLT
;
A
#
# COMPACT_ATOMS: atom_id res chain seq x y z
N MET A 1 -35.54 15.77 40.30
CA MET A 1 -34.59 16.30 39.30
C MET A 1 -35.15 16.02 37.91
N SER A 2 -34.81 16.81 36.90
CA SER A 2 -35.16 16.57 35.50
C SER A 2 -34.00 16.94 34.56
N TYR A 3 -33.97 16.35 33.38
CA TYR A 3 -33.09 16.82 32.30
C TYR A 3 -33.74 18.03 31.63
N VAL A 4 -32.93 19.04 31.29
CA VAL A 4 -33.42 20.28 30.67
C VAL A 4 -33.76 20.08 29.19
N ASP A 5 -32.85 19.45 28.44
CA ASP A 5 -32.92 19.35 26.98
C ASP A 5 -33.29 17.94 26.47
N TYR A 6 -33.62 17.03 27.39
CA TYR A 6 -33.87 15.62 27.10
C TYR A 6 -35.15 15.11 27.78
N ASN A 7 -35.93 14.34 27.03
CA ASN A 7 -37.10 13.62 27.53
C ASN A 7 -36.65 12.24 28.04
N SER A 8 -36.82 11.95 29.33
CA SER A 8 -36.43 10.65 29.91
C SER A 8 -37.33 9.48 29.48
N ASN A 9 -38.48 9.76 28.88
CA ASN A 9 -39.40 8.72 28.40
C ASN A 9 -39.04 8.21 27.00
N GLU A 10 -38.19 8.95 26.26
CA GLU A 10 -37.79 8.62 24.89
C GLU A 10 -36.30 8.28 24.83
N PRO A 11 -35.90 7.29 24.00
CA PRO A 11 -34.50 6.99 23.80
C PRO A 11 -33.80 8.10 23.01
N VAL A 12 -32.62 8.50 23.47
CA VAL A 12 -31.74 9.46 22.79
C VAL A 12 -30.82 8.69 21.85
N THR A 13 -30.98 8.90 20.55
CA THR A 13 -30.09 8.30 19.54
C THR A 13 -28.73 9.01 19.53
N ILE A 14 -27.68 8.22 19.72
CA ILE A 14 -26.28 8.64 19.67
C ILE A 14 -25.72 8.17 18.32
N ALA A 15 -25.21 9.14 17.56
CA ALA A 15 -24.58 8.89 16.27
C ALA A 15 -23.27 8.09 16.44
N PRO A 16 -22.71 7.50 15.36
CA PRO A 16 -21.52 6.65 15.46
C PRO A 16 -20.25 7.36 15.93
N ASP A 17 -20.22 8.70 15.95
CA ASP A 17 -19.14 9.50 16.56
C ASP A 17 -19.22 9.51 18.11
N GLY A 18 -20.25 8.87 18.67
CA GLY A 18 -20.51 8.75 20.10
C GLY A 18 -20.98 10.05 20.74
N LYS A 19 -21.13 11.15 20.00
CA LYS A 19 -21.32 12.47 20.59
C LYS A 19 -22.77 12.67 21.06
N MET A 20 -22.94 13.21 22.27
CA MET A 20 -24.27 13.61 22.73
C MET A 20 -24.83 14.72 21.82
N PRO A 21 -26.10 14.63 21.35
CA PRO A 21 -26.70 15.61 20.45
C PRO A 21 -26.76 17.04 21.00
N ARG A 22 -26.89 17.17 22.32
CA ARG A 22 -26.96 18.43 23.07
C ARG A 22 -26.13 18.30 24.36
N PRO A 23 -25.71 19.42 24.97
CA PRO A 23 -25.07 19.36 26.29
C PRO A 23 -26.02 18.77 27.34
N LEU A 24 -25.51 17.93 28.24
CA LEU A 24 -26.33 17.33 29.28
C LEU A 24 -26.45 18.27 30.48
N VAL A 25 -27.64 18.80 30.72
CA VAL A 25 -27.95 19.68 31.85
C VAL A 25 -29.07 19.08 32.71
N VAL A 26 -28.85 19.04 34.02
CA VAL A 26 -29.80 18.54 35.04
C VAL A 26 -30.30 19.70 35.89
N GLN A 27 -31.61 19.79 36.08
CA GLN A 27 -32.29 20.76 36.94
C GLN A 27 -32.75 20.08 38.24
N LEU A 28 -32.43 20.67 39.39
CA LEU A 28 -33.05 20.28 40.66
C LEU A 28 -34.50 20.73 40.68
N LEU A 29 -35.38 19.88 41.20
CA LEU A 29 -36.80 20.16 41.36
C LEU A 29 -37.18 20.00 42.83
N ASP A 30 -38.12 20.81 43.29
CA ASP A 30 -38.78 20.63 44.57
C ASP A 30 -39.76 19.43 44.54
N VAL A 31 -40.40 19.16 45.68
CA VAL A 31 -41.36 18.05 45.83
C VAL A 31 -42.62 18.21 44.97
N ARG A 32 -42.90 19.42 44.49
CA ARG A 32 -44.06 19.77 43.65
C ARG A 32 -43.69 19.83 42.16
N GLY A 33 -42.44 19.54 41.81
CA GLY A 33 -41.95 19.51 40.43
C GLY A 33 -41.47 20.87 39.89
N ASN A 34 -41.38 21.92 40.72
CA ASN A 34 -40.89 23.23 40.28
C ASN A 34 -39.35 23.29 40.32
N PRO A 35 -38.70 24.06 39.43
CA PRO A 35 -37.26 24.30 39.49
C PRO A 35 -36.81 24.85 40.85
N SER A 36 -35.88 24.15 41.51
CA SER A 36 -35.21 24.60 42.73
C SER A 36 -33.94 25.37 42.40
N GLY A 37 -33.69 26.48 43.11
CA GLY A 37 -32.50 27.34 42.96
C GLY A 37 -31.32 26.95 43.84
N GLU A 38 -31.30 25.75 44.43
CA GLU A 38 -30.24 25.32 45.32
C GLU A 38 -28.88 25.17 44.61
N SER A 39 -27.93 26.03 44.97
CA SER A 39 -26.56 26.00 44.46
C SER A 39 -25.65 25.07 45.26
N ASN A 40 -24.52 24.69 44.67
CA ASN A 40 -23.47 23.87 45.29
C ASN A 40 -23.85 22.42 45.64
N VAL A 41 -24.98 21.90 45.14
CA VAL A 41 -25.36 20.49 45.26
C VAL A 41 -24.53 19.64 44.32
N LYS A 42 -23.89 18.57 44.81
CA LYS A 42 -23.02 17.69 44.01
C LYS A 42 -23.86 16.67 43.24
N VAL A 43 -23.79 16.70 41.91
CA VAL A 43 -24.47 15.79 40.99
C VAL A 43 -23.45 14.92 40.26
N GLN A 44 -23.71 13.61 40.16
CA GLN A 44 -22.87 12.64 39.48
C GLN A 44 -23.67 11.82 38.46
N LEU A 45 -23.00 11.38 37.39
CA LEU A 45 -23.58 10.47 36.39
C LEU A 45 -23.48 9.02 36.86
N GLY A 46 -24.57 8.27 36.73
CA GLY A 46 -24.59 6.82 36.80
C GLY A 46 -24.53 6.26 35.39
N ILE A 47 -23.39 5.66 35.02
CA ILE A 47 -23.13 5.19 33.66
C ILE A 47 -23.33 3.67 33.62
N ASP A 48 -24.06 3.16 32.63
CA ASP A 48 -24.21 1.74 32.37
C ASP A 48 -22.86 1.00 32.32
N GLU A 49 -22.82 -0.26 32.75
CA GLU A 49 -21.59 -1.06 32.74
C GLU A 49 -21.05 -1.27 31.32
N GLY A 50 -21.93 -1.28 30.31
CA GLY A 50 -21.56 -1.48 28.90
C GLY A 50 -20.92 -0.27 28.21
N ILE A 51 -21.03 0.95 28.77
CA ILE A 51 -20.55 2.19 28.15
C ILE A 51 -19.60 2.98 29.05
N LYS A 52 -18.84 3.88 28.44
CA LYS A 52 -17.98 4.87 29.10
C LYS A 52 -18.23 6.24 28.48
N VAL A 53 -18.03 7.27 29.30
CA VAL A 53 -18.10 8.67 28.87
C VAL A 53 -16.69 9.23 28.67
N LEU A 54 -16.48 9.95 27.58
CA LEU A 54 -15.21 10.51 27.14
C LEU A 54 -15.35 12.04 26.91
N PRO A 55 -14.58 12.88 27.63
CA PRO A 55 -13.72 12.53 28.77
C PRO A 55 -14.55 12.03 29.97
N PRO A 56 -13.95 11.26 30.91
CA PRO A 56 -14.63 10.84 32.13
C PRO A 56 -15.23 12.04 32.86
N SER A 57 -16.51 11.96 33.20
CA SER A 57 -17.25 13.09 33.76
C SER A 57 -17.15 13.11 35.29
N PRO A 58 -16.44 14.08 35.91
CA PRO A 58 -16.41 14.20 37.36
C PRO A 58 -17.75 14.72 37.89
N PRO A 59 -18.03 14.57 39.20
CA PRO A 59 -19.21 15.18 39.80
C PRO A 59 -19.22 16.70 39.63
N VAL A 60 -20.35 17.25 39.19
CA VAL A 60 -20.55 18.68 38.92
C VAL A 60 -21.42 19.29 40.01
N LYS A 61 -21.15 20.53 40.41
CA LYS A 61 -21.97 21.27 41.37
C LYS A 61 -23.05 22.09 40.65
N THR A 62 -24.21 22.25 41.28
CA THR A 62 -25.27 23.12 40.75
C THR A 62 -24.92 24.60 40.84
N ASP A 63 -25.36 25.37 39.85
CA ASP A 63 -25.25 26.83 39.79
C ASP A 63 -26.31 27.55 40.66
N SER A 64 -26.34 28.89 40.60
CA SER A 64 -27.32 29.72 41.32
C SER A 64 -28.78 29.53 40.88
N LYS A 65 -29.03 28.74 39.83
CA LYS A 65 -30.35 28.35 39.34
C LYS A 65 -30.65 26.87 39.61
N GLY A 66 -29.81 26.19 40.39
CA GLY A 66 -29.94 24.77 40.70
C GLY A 66 -29.68 23.83 39.51
N ARG A 67 -28.88 24.27 38.53
CA ARG A 67 -28.54 23.48 37.34
C ARG A 67 -27.13 22.93 37.41
N ALA A 68 -26.95 21.65 37.08
CA ALA A 68 -25.66 21.03 36.89
C ALA A 68 -25.45 20.71 35.41
N SER A 69 -24.42 21.28 34.79
CA SER A 69 -24.08 21.07 33.38
C SER A 69 -22.85 20.16 33.26
N PHE A 70 -23.01 19.03 32.59
CA PHE A 70 -21.92 18.11 32.25
C PHE A 70 -21.26 18.44 30.91
N GLY A 71 -21.71 19.52 30.24
CA GLY A 71 -21.18 19.95 28.96
C GLY A 71 -21.39 18.93 27.84
N SER A 72 -20.52 18.99 26.84
CA SER A 72 -20.50 18.07 25.70
C SER A 72 -19.49 16.95 25.96
N PHE A 73 -19.96 15.70 25.88
CA PHE A 73 -19.13 14.51 25.98
C PHE A 73 -19.55 13.47 24.94
N SER A 74 -18.69 12.49 24.71
CA SER A 74 -18.99 11.32 23.88
C SER A 74 -19.19 10.08 24.72
N VAL A 75 -20.05 9.19 24.26
CA VAL A 75 -20.30 7.86 24.82
C VAL A 75 -19.65 6.84 23.89
N ALA A 76 -18.87 5.93 24.47
CA ALA A 76 -18.24 4.83 23.76
C ALA A 76 -18.52 3.52 24.50
N LEU A 77 -18.49 2.40 23.77
CA LEU A 77 -18.60 1.09 24.39
C LEU A 77 -17.34 0.76 25.20
N LYS A 78 -17.53 0.03 26.31
CA LYS A 78 -16.42 -0.57 27.06
C LYS A 78 -16.00 -1.92 26.51
N ASN A 79 -16.97 -2.69 26.00
CA ASN A 79 -16.77 -4.04 25.49
C ASN A 79 -17.07 -4.10 23.98
N ASN A 80 -16.41 -5.01 23.25
CA ASN A 80 -16.69 -5.31 21.84
C ASN A 80 -17.97 -6.16 21.72
N SER A 81 -19.09 -5.63 22.20
CA SER A 81 -20.39 -6.26 21.99
C SER A 81 -20.70 -6.23 20.49
N PRO A 82 -20.98 -7.38 19.84
CA PRO A 82 -21.31 -7.40 18.43
C PRO A 82 -22.61 -6.62 18.20
N PRO A 83 -22.70 -5.83 17.12
CA PRO A 83 -23.93 -5.17 16.75
C PRO A 83 -25.00 -6.20 16.44
N LYS A 84 -26.25 -5.89 16.80
CA LYS A 84 -27.42 -6.77 16.57
C LYS A 84 -28.51 -6.01 15.82
N PRO A 85 -29.44 -6.71 15.15
CA PRO A 85 -30.65 -6.09 14.64
C PRO A 85 -31.33 -5.26 15.73
N CYS A 86 -31.81 -4.08 15.39
CA CYS A 86 -32.39 -3.16 16.37
C CYS A 86 -33.65 -3.78 17.01
N GLU A 87 -33.52 -4.33 18.21
CA GLU A 87 -34.62 -4.99 18.95
C GLU A 87 -35.82 -4.06 19.19
N PHE A 88 -35.57 -2.75 19.21
CA PHE A 88 -36.57 -1.71 19.48
C PHE A 88 -37.05 -0.99 18.21
N ASN A 89 -36.57 -1.41 17.03
CA ASN A 89 -36.89 -0.81 15.72
C ASN A 89 -36.70 0.72 15.66
N ILE A 90 -35.72 1.25 16.41
CA ILE A 90 -35.35 2.67 16.46
C ILE A 90 -34.53 3.07 15.24
N CYS A 91 -33.72 2.15 14.70
CA CYS A 91 -32.96 2.35 13.46
C CYS A 91 -33.12 1.15 12.51
N PRO A 92 -32.97 1.38 11.19
CA PRO A 92 -33.12 0.32 10.19
C PRO A 92 -31.89 -0.59 10.06
N THR A 93 -30.78 -0.25 10.72
CA THR A 93 -29.52 -1.00 10.68
C THR A 93 -29.31 -1.77 11.98
N ASN A 94 -28.29 -2.64 12.01
CA ASN A 94 -27.79 -3.17 13.27
C ASN A 94 -27.26 -2.03 14.14
N CYS A 95 -27.38 -2.20 15.45
CA CYS A 95 -26.95 -1.23 16.46
C CYS A 95 -26.42 -1.95 17.70
N TYR A 96 -25.86 -1.18 18.63
CA TYR A 96 -25.36 -1.72 19.89
C TYR A 96 -26.45 -1.82 20.97
N GLY A 97 -27.67 -1.36 20.67
CA GLY A 97 -28.82 -1.42 21.55
C GLY A 97 -28.98 -0.20 22.45
N LEU A 98 -29.76 -0.38 23.52
CA LEU A 98 -30.07 0.63 24.51
C LEU A 98 -29.21 0.49 25.76
N PHE A 99 -28.67 1.61 26.23
CA PHE A 99 -27.91 1.72 27.48
C PHE A 99 -28.52 2.79 28.38
N THR A 100 -28.23 2.72 29.68
CA THR A 100 -28.80 3.66 30.64
C THR A 100 -27.81 4.71 31.13
N LEU A 101 -28.28 5.95 31.26
CA LEU A 101 -27.53 7.05 31.87
C LEU A 101 -28.39 7.71 32.95
N GLY A 102 -28.09 7.42 34.20
CA GLY A 102 -28.75 7.99 35.37
C GLY A 102 -28.02 9.21 35.94
N THR A 103 -28.67 9.90 36.86
CA THR A 103 -28.08 11.00 37.63
C THR A 103 -28.38 10.84 39.11
N LYS A 104 -27.43 11.22 39.96
CA LYS A 104 -27.59 11.17 41.43
C LYS A 104 -27.04 12.46 42.04
N ALA A 105 -27.85 13.13 42.86
CA ALA A 105 -27.44 14.31 43.60
C ALA A 105 -27.28 14.00 45.09
N THR A 106 -26.32 14.66 45.73
CA THR A 106 -26.07 14.56 47.18
C THR A 106 -26.45 15.88 47.84
N VAL A 107 -27.51 15.86 48.65
CA VAL A 107 -28.02 17.03 49.39
C VAL A 107 -27.87 16.72 50.89
N GLY A 108 -26.89 17.36 51.54
CA GLY A 108 -26.53 17.07 52.92
C GLY A 108 -26.11 15.60 53.12
N ARG A 109 -26.85 14.85 53.95
CA ARG A 109 -26.65 13.40 54.19
C ARG A 109 -27.57 12.51 53.35
N THR A 110 -28.38 13.09 52.47
CA THR A 110 -29.38 12.37 51.67
C THR A 110 -29.03 12.37 50.19
N PHE A 111 -29.59 11.40 49.45
CA PHE A 111 -29.40 11.29 48.02
C PHE A 111 -30.72 11.46 47.29
N VAL A 112 -30.68 12.23 46.20
CA VAL A 112 -31.81 12.37 45.28
C VAL A 112 -31.41 11.68 43.98
N SER A 113 -32.15 10.64 43.60
CA SER A 113 -31.99 10.00 42.29
C SER A 113 -32.75 10.80 41.23
N GLY A 114 -32.12 10.98 40.08
CA GLY A 114 -32.73 11.64 38.93
C GLY A 114 -33.33 10.63 37.97
N PRO A 115 -34.01 11.14 36.92
CA PRO A 115 -34.49 10.31 35.84
C PRO A 115 -33.32 9.59 35.14
N VAL A 116 -33.64 8.47 34.51
CA VAL A 116 -32.69 7.67 33.72
C VAL A 116 -32.94 7.95 32.24
N LEU A 117 -31.90 8.36 31.51
CA LEU A 117 -31.93 8.44 30.05
C LEU A 117 -31.64 7.07 29.45
N LYS A 118 -32.41 6.71 28.43
CA LYS A 118 -32.09 5.58 27.54
C LYS A 118 -31.30 6.12 26.37
N LEU A 119 -30.09 5.60 26.14
CA LEU A 119 -29.21 5.98 25.06
C LEU A 119 -29.19 4.86 24.02
N HIS A 120 -29.57 5.17 22.78
CA HIS A 120 -29.54 4.25 21.66
C HIS A 120 -28.27 4.47 20.84
N LEU A 121 -27.33 3.52 20.84
CA LEU A 121 -26.04 3.66 20.17
C LEU A 121 -26.06 3.01 18.79
N THR A 122 -25.86 3.81 17.75
CA THR A 122 -25.88 3.37 16.34
C THR A 122 -24.49 2.98 15.80
N CYS A 123 -24.46 2.14 14.76
CA CYS A 123 -23.24 1.74 14.05
C CYS A 123 -23.01 2.59 12.80
N ASN A 124 -21.75 2.67 12.34
CA ASN A 124 -21.42 3.24 11.04
C ASN A 124 -21.30 2.14 9.95
N PRO A 125 -22.27 2.00 9.02
CA PRO A 125 -22.24 0.97 7.99
C PRO A 125 -21.13 1.16 6.94
N GLU A 126 -20.46 2.32 6.92
CA GLU A 126 -19.33 2.60 6.02
C GLU A 126 -17.96 2.42 6.69
N LYS A 127 -17.92 2.16 7.99
CA LYS A 127 -16.67 2.02 8.74
C LYS A 127 -16.26 0.55 8.77
N PRO A 128 -15.18 0.15 8.07
CA PRO A 128 -14.67 -1.22 8.12
C PRO A 128 -14.03 -1.48 9.48
N VAL A 129 -14.33 -2.65 10.07
CA VAL A 129 -13.81 -3.06 11.38
C VAL A 129 -13.05 -4.39 11.32
N GLU A 130 -13.38 -5.27 10.39
CA GLU A 130 -12.80 -6.61 10.31
C GLU A 130 -12.66 -7.08 8.86
N VAL A 131 -11.67 -7.94 8.59
CA VAL A 131 -11.51 -8.66 7.33
C VAL A 131 -11.71 -10.14 7.61
N ASN A 132 -12.81 -10.69 7.09
CA ASN A 132 -13.15 -12.09 7.25
C ASN A 132 -12.63 -12.92 6.08
N VAL A 133 -12.12 -14.10 6.41
CA VAL A 133 -11.45 -15.00 5.48
C VAL A 133 -12.08 -16.37 5.59
N ALA A 134 -12.71 -16.83 4.51
CA ALA A 134 -13.23 -18.19 4.41
C ALA A 134 -12.14 -19.08 3.78
N TYR A 135 -11.40 -19.79 4.64
CA TYR A 135 -10.35 -20.72 4.23
C TYR A 135 -10.71 -22.15 4.61
N LYS A 136 -10.90 -23.03 3.61
CA LYS A 136 -11.17 -24.47 3.80
C LYS A 136 -10.02 -25.36 3.28
N GLY A 137 -8.78 -24.87 3.40
CA GLY A 137 -7.59 -25.55 2.91
C GLY A 137 -6.85 -26.37 3.97
N LYS A 138 -5.91 -27.20 3.50
CA LYS A 138 -4.89 -27.84 4.36
C LYS A 138 -3.95 -26.76 4.93
N LYS A 139 -3.26 -27.04 6.04
CA LYS A 139 -2.25 -26.11 6.58
C LYS A 139 -0.85 -26.33 6.02
N SER A 140 -0.62 -27.49 5.39
CA SER A 140 0.67 -27.89 4.84
C SER A 140 0.57 -28.09 3.33
N PHE A 141 1.53 -27.54 2.60
CA PHE A 141 1.63 -27.63 1.15
C PHE A 141 3.05 -27.96 0.73
N THR A 142 3.20 -28.64 -0.39
CA THR A 142 4.50 -28.86 -1.00
C THR A 142 4.91 -27.62 -1.81
N VAL A 143 6.19 -27.32 -1.87
CA VAL A 143 6.71 -26.22 -2.70
C VAL A 143 6.23 -26.33 -4.16
N GLY A 144 5.72 -25.21 -4.68
CA GLY A 144 5.16 -25.14 -6.03
C GLY A 144 3.71 -25.61 -6.17
N ASP A 145 3.06 -26.07 -5.10
CA ASP A 145 1.61 -26.26 -5.07
C ASP A 145 0.87 -24.91 -5.23
N GLU A 146 -0.42 -24.98 -5.54
CA GLU A 146 -1.31 -23.81 -5.51
C GLU A 146 -2.17 -23.83 -4.24
N LEU A 147 -2.32 -22.68 -3.62
CA LEU A 147 -3.27 -22.51 -2.52
C LEU A 147 -4.70 -22.69 -3.04
N PRO A 148 -5.60 -23.28 -2.23
CA PRO A 148 -7.02 -23.33 -2.57
C PRO A 148 -7.57 -21.91 -2.68
N GLU A 149 -8.68 -21.76 -3.39
CA GLU A 149 -9.39 -20.49 -3.48
C GLU A 149 -9.72 -19.96 -2.08
N ILE A 150 -9.32 -18.71 -1.84
CA ILE A 150 -9.56 -18.02 -0.57
C ILE A 150 -10.55 -16.89 -0.83
N GLU A 151 -11.69 -16.97 -0.17
CA GLU A 151 -12.73 -15.95 -0.24
C GLU A 151 -12.58 -14.98 0.94
N VAL A 152 -12.65 -13.69 0.65
CA VAL A 152 -12.38 -12.61 1.59
C VAL A 152 -13.47 -11.54 1.47
N HIS A 153 -13.99 -11.07 2.59
CA HIS A 153 -14.89 -9.92 2.63
C HIS A 153 -14.57 -9.01 3.81
N VAL A 154 -14.91 -7.73 3.65
CA VAL A 154 -14.72 -6.73 4.69
C VAL A 154 -16.04 -6.55 5.43
N VAL A 155 -15.98 -6.54 6.75
CA VAL A 155 -17.15 -6.35 7.62
C VAL A 155 -17.14 -4.92 8.14
N ALA A 156 -18.28 -4.25 8.01
CA ALA A 156 -18.52 -2.92 8.55
C ALA A 156 -18.89 -2.96 10.04
N GLU A 157 -18.91 -1.81 10.71
CA GLU A 157 -19.20 -1.69 12.14
C GLU A 157 -20.62 -2.16 12.52
N ASP A 158 -21.53 -2.24 11.56
CA ASP A 158 -22.87 -2.81 11.74
C ASP A 158 -22.88 -4.34 11.60
N GLY A 159 -21.75 -4.97 11.34
CA GLY A 159 -21.61 -6.43 11.18
C GLY A 159 -22.01 -6.95 9.80
N ASN A 160 -22.39 -6.06 8.86
CA ASN A 160 -22.71 -6.44 7.49
C ASN A 160 -21.48 -6.38 6.58
N ILE A 161 -21.58 -6.99 5.39
CA ILE A 161 -20.55 -6.91 4.37
C ILE A 161 -20.46 -5.47 3.84
N LEU A 162 -19.24 -4.93 3.81
CA LEU A 162 -18.96 -3.60 3.26
C LEU A 162 -18.89 -3.66 1.73
N TYR A 163 -20.02 -3.47 1.06
CA TYR A 163 -20.11 -3.49 -0.41
C TYR A 163 -19.34 -2.36 -1.12
N SER A 164 -18.98 -1.29 -0.40
CA SER A 164 -18.18 -0.18 -0.94
C SER A 164 -16.67 -0.43 -0.94
N ALA A 165 -16.22 -1.59 -0.41
CA ALA A 165 -14.85 -2.02 -0.53
C ALA A 165 -14.43 -2.14 -2.01
N ARG A 166 -13.13 -2.03 -2.29
CA ARG A 166 -12.57 -2.23 -3.64
C ARG A 166 -11.40 -3.18 -3.54
N GLY A 167 -11.20 -4.00 -4.58
CA GLY A 167 -10.13 -4.99 -4.62
C GLY A 167 -8.74 -4.36 -4.51
N LYS A 168 -8.54 -3.14 -5.03
CA LYS A 168 -7.27 -2.40 -4.89
C LYS A 168 -6.94 -1.97 -3.46
N ASP A 169 -7.96 -1.90 -2.60
CA ASP A 169 -7.82 -1.53 -1.19
C ASP A 169 -7.59 -2.80 -0.34
N LEU A 170 -7.63 -4.00 -0.95
CA LEU A 170 -7.38 -5.31 -0.33
C LEU A 170 -6.05 -5.90 -0.77
N SER A 171 -5.36 -6.56 0.15
CA SER A 171 -4.15 -7.31 -0.17
C SER A 171 -3.96 -8.53 0.72
N MET A 172 -3.42 -9.60 0.16
CA MET A 172 -2.91 -10.77 0.87
C MET A 172 -1.40 -10.61 1.05
N ARG A 173 -0.90 -10.78 2.27
CA ARG A 173 0.52 -10.75 2.58
C ARG A 173 0.96 -12.12 3.07
N VAL A 174 2.02 -12.65 2.46
CA VAL A 174 2.66 -13.91 2.85
C VAL A 174 4.07 -13.61 3.34
N ILE A 175 4.36 -13.96 4.59
CA ILE A 175 5.60 -13.62 5.28
C ILE A 175 6.23 -14.88 5.83
N ARG A 176 7.49 -15.12 5.50
CA ARG A 176 8.28 -16.20 6.11
C ARG A 176 8.66 -15.83 7.54
N ILE A 177 8.42 -16.71 8.51
CA ILE A 177 8.64 -16.42 9.94
C ILE A 177 9.79 -17.21 10.57
N ASP A 178 10.22 -18.30 9.96
CA ASP A 178 11.35 -19.13 10.39
C ASP A 178 12.73 -18.60 9.93
N CYS A 179 12.83 -17.32 9.57
CA CYS A 179 14.08 -16.69 9.17
C CYS A 179 14.36 -15.37 9.91
N ALA A 180 15.63 -14.97 9.96
CA ALA A 180 16.05 -13.72 10.58
C ALA A 180 15.33 -12.53 9.93
N PRO A 181 15.00 -11.45 10.68
CA PRO A 181 14.23 -10.31 10.16
C PRO A 181 14.78 -9.69 8.88
N LYS A 182 16.10 -9.69 8.70
CA LYS A 182 16.78 -9.18 7.50
C LYS A 182 16.48 -9.97 6.22
N ASN A 183 16.04 -11.22 6.35
CA ASN A 183 15.77 -12.15 5.25
C ASN A 183 14.26 -12.42 5.07
N GLN A 184 13.39 -11.73 5.82
CA GLN A 184 11.94 -11.85 5.68
C GLN A 184 11.50 -11.08 4.43
N LYS A 185 11.22 -11.81 3.35
CA LYS A 185 10.56 -11.25 2.17
C LYS A 185 9.05 -11.31 2.37
N VAL A 186 8.38 -10.18 2.16
CA VAL A 186 6.92 -10.09 2.18
C VAL A 186 6.41 -10.18 0.75
N ILE A 187 5.64 -11.22 0.44
CA ILE A 187 4.96 -11.35 -0.85
C ILE A 187 3.58 -10.72 -0.68
N THR A 188 3.26 -9.72 -1.50
CA THR A 188 1.96 -9.04 -1.48
C THR A 188 1.20 -9.33 -2.76
N LEU A 189 -0.04 -9.77 -2.63
CA LEU A 189 -0.93 -10.15 -3.74
C LEU A 189 -2.24 -9.37 -3.63
N ALA A 190 -2.83 -9.04 -4.77
CA ALA A 190 -4.15 -8.43 -4.88
C ALA A 190 -5.20 -9.51 -5.23
N PRO A 191 -6.48 -9.30 -4.89
CA PRO A 191 -7.56 -10.17 -5.35
C PRO A 191 -7.71 -10.10 -6.88
N VAL A 192 -8.35 -11.11 -7.46
CA VAL A 192 -8.55 -11.19 -8.92
C VAL A 192 -9.49 -10.09 -9.42
N GLU A 193 -10.57 -9.83 -8.68
CA GLU A 193 -11.55 -8.80 -9.03
C GLU A 193 -11.15 -7.42 -8.49
N ALA A 194 -11.18 -6.40 -9.35
CA ALA A 194 -10.98 -5.01 -8.93
C ALA A 194 -12.19 -4.48 -8.12
N ASN A 195 -13.40 -4.93 -8.43
CA ASN A 195 -14.65 -4.58 -7.76
C ASN A 195 -15.54 -5.83 -7.69
N SER A 196 -16.27 -6.00 -6.58
CA SER A 196 -17.22 -7.12 -6.41
C SER A 196 -18.59 -6.58 -5.98
N PRO A 197 -19.65 -6.76 -6.79
CA PRO A 197 -21.01 -6.34 -6.41
C PRO A 197 -21.53 -7.04 -5.15
N SER A 198 -21.02 -8.24 -4.85
CA SER A 198 -21.37 -9.02 -3.66
C SER A 198 -20.54 -8.65 -2.43
N GLY A 199 -19.51 -7.81 -2.56
CA GLY A 199 -18.54 -7.52 -1.50
C GLY A 199 -17.58 -8.68 -1.17
N MET A 200 -17.69 -9.81 -1.88
CA MET A 200 -16.81 -10.98 -1.74
C MET A 200 -15.69 -10.93 -2.78
N TYR A 201 -14.44 -11.10 -2.34
CA TYR A 201 -13.25 -11.07 -3.18
C TYR A 201 -12.53 -12.40 -3.13
N HIS A 202 -12.00 -12.85 -4.27
CA HIS A 202 -11.36 -14.15 -4.37
C HIS A 202 -9.88 -14.03 -4.70
N PHE A 203 -9.06 -14.74 -3.93
CA PHE A 203 -7.66 -14.96 -4.22
C PHE A 203 -7.51 -16.36 -4.84
N ARG A 204 -7.18 -16.41 -6.14
CA ARG A 204 -7.10 -17.64 -6.93
C ARG A 204 -5.71 -17.82 -7.52
N LYS A 205 -5.35 -19.08 -7.81
CA LYS A 205 -4.08 -19.45 -8.46
C LYS A 205 -2.85 -18.88 -7.74
N VAL A 206 -2.94 -18.76 -6.42
CA VAL A 206 -1.84 -18.25 -5.61
C VAL A 206 -0.84 -19.38 -5.41
N LYS A 207 0.32 -19.28 -6.05
CA LYS A 207 1.40 -20.26 -5.87
C LYS A 207 1.96 -20.18 -4.46
N VAL A 208 2.18 -21.34 -3.87
CA VAL A 208 2.92 -21.48 -2.61
C VAL A 208 4.37 -21.08 -2.86
N PRO A 209 5.04 -20.39 -1.91
CA PRO A 209 6.45 -20.06 -2.03
C PRO A 209 7.32 -21.27 -2.38
N GLU A 210 8.34 -21.08 -3.23
CA GLU A 210 9.24 -22.16 -3.67
C GLU A 210 10.28 -22.56 -2.61
N ILE A 211 10.33 -21.83 -1.49
CA ILE A 211 11.24 -22.10 -0.39
C ILE A 211 10.45 -22.77 0.74
N ALA A 212 10.92 -23.92 1.21
CA ALA A 212 10.33 -24.61 2.35
C ALA A 212 10.56 -23.83 3.65
N GLY A 213 9.55 -23.82 4.53
CA GLY A 213 9.56 -23.09 5.80
C GLY A 213 8.18 -22.81 6.37
N GLU A 214 8.14 -22.03 7.44
CA GLU A 214 6.91 -21.59 8.10
C GLU A 214 6.53 -20.17 7.66
N TYR A 215 5.27 -19.99 7.30
CA TYR A 215 4.73 -18.76 6.74
C TYR A 215 3.48 -18.31 7.48
N ASN A 216 3.34 -16.99 7.59
CA ASN A 216 2.12 -16.34 8.01
C ASN A 216 1.45 -15.68 6.81
N VAL A 217 0.19 -16.00 6.58
CA VAL A 217 -0.68 -15.36 5.60
C VAL A 217 -1.65 -14.44 6.33
N GLN A 218 -1.75 -13.18 5.90
CA GLN A 218 -2.70 -12.23 6.49
C GLN A 218 -3.27 -11.29 5.42
N PHE A 219 -4.58 -11.05 5.50
CA PHE A 219 -5.31 -10.19 4.59
C PHE A 219 -5.49 -8.81 5.21
N HIS A 220 -5.34 -7.78 4.39
CA HIS A 220 -5.31 -6.40 4.83
C HIS A 220 -6.26 -5.58 3.97
N PHE A 221 -7.08 -4.76 4.62
CA PHE A 221 -7.87 -3.72 3.98
C PHE A 221 -7.30 -2.34 4.36
N ASN A 222 -7.12 -1.47 3.37
CA ASN A 222 -6.74 -0.07 3.58
C ASN A 222 -7.27 0.82 2.45
N ASN A 223 -8.20 1.71 2.78
CA ASN A 223 -8.77 2.69 1.84
C ASN A 223 -8.23 4.13 2.06
N GLY A 224 -7.16 4.28 2.84
CA GLY A 224 -6.55 5.56 3.22
C GLY A 224 -7.20 6.25 4.43
N LYS A 225 -8.48 5.96 4.73
CA LYS A 225 -9.19 6.48 5.91
C LYS A 225 -9.24 5.46 7.05
N HIS A 226 -9.41 4.20 6.71
CA HIS A 226 -9.53 3.09 7.64
C HIS A 226 -8.63 1.94 7.21
N SER A 227 -8.07 1.23 8.19
CA SER A 227 -7.32 0.00 7.98
C SER A 227 -7.73 -1.07 8.98
N CYS A 228 -7.83 -2.31 8.52
CA CYS A 228 -8.05 -3.49 9.35
C CYS A 228 -7.37 -4.70 8.70
N SER A 229 -7.09 -5.72 9.51
CA SER A 229 -6.43 -6.95 9.07
C SER A 229 -7.21 -8.16 9.56
N SER A 230 -7.14 -9.25 8.80
CA SER A 230 -7.68 -10.53 9.20
C SER A 230 -6.87 -11.16 10.34
N SER A 231 -7.40 -12.22 10.93
CA SER A 231 -6.59 -13.18 11.69
C SER A 231 -5.46 -13.73 10.82
N ILE A 232 -4.34 -14.10 11.47
CA ILE A 232 -3.21 -14.74 10.80
C ILE A 232 -3.56 -16.20 10.48
N LEU A 233 -3.35 -16.59 9.22
CA LEU A 233 -3.45 -17.96 8.76
C LEU A 233 -2.03 -18.56 8.69
N PRO A 234 -1.67 -19.49 9.59
CA PRO A 234 -0.37 -20.17 9.54
C PRO A 234 -0.34 -21.17 8.39
N LEU A 235 0.78 -21.20 7.67
CA LEU A 235 1.02 -22.02 6.50
C LEU A 235 2.41 -22.67 6.58
N THR A 236 2.45 -24.00 6.55
CA THR A 236 3.71 -24.76 6.50
C THR A 236 3.99 -25.20 5.07
N VAL A 237 5.16 -24.85 4.55
CA VAL A 237 5.60 -25.22 3.22
C VAL A 237 6.70 -26.26 3.34
N VAL A 238 6.45 -27.46 2.82
CA VAL A 238 7.39 -28.59 2.86
C VAL A 238 8.11 -28.75 1.52
N ALA A 239 9.35 -29.26 1.58
CA ALA A 239 10.12 -29.60 0.40
C ALA A 239 9.43 -30.70 -0.41
N ASP A 240 9.63 -30.68 -1.72
CA ASP A 240 9.14 -31.72 -2.63
C ASP A 240 10.02 -32.98 -2.56
N VAL A 241 9.67 -34.01 -3.32
CA VAL A 241 10.47 -35.24 -3.43
C VAL A 241 11.93 -34.92 -3.80
N PRO A 242 12.91 -35.60 -3.18
CA PRO A 242 14.33 -35.37 -3.48
C PRO A 242 14.66 -35.84 -4.91
N VAL A 243 15.32 -34.98 -5.68
CA VAL A 243 15.66 -35.25 -7.08
C VAL A 243 17.15 -35.24 -7.37
N LYS A 244 17.97 -34.65 -6.50
CA LYS A 244 19.43 -34.57 -6.65
C LYS A 244 20.11 -34.54 -5.30
N VAL A 245 21.39 -34.92 -5.26
CA VAL A 245 22.27 -34.60 -4.15
C VAL A 245 23.03 -33.32 -4.50
N ALA A 246 23.10 -32.36 -3.58
CA ALA A 246 23.74 -31.08 -3.81
C ALA A 246 24.61 -30.69 -2.60
N PRO A 247 25.77 -30.05 -2.82
CA PRO A 247 26.57 -29.55 -1.73
C PRO A 247 25.98 -28.26 -1.15
N GLN A 248 26.17 -28.04 0.16
CA GLN A 248 25.86 -26.74 0.76
C GLN A 248 26.75 -25.63 0.21
N GLN A 249 27.98 -25.97 -0.16
CA GLN A 249 28.94 -25.11 -0.83
C GLN A 249 29.70 -25.94 -1.86
N ASN A 250 29.74 -25.49 -3.11
CA ASN A 250 30.47 -26.19 -4.17
C ASN A 250 31.93 -26.41 -3.74
N PRO A 251 32.39 -27.66 -3.67
CA PRO A 251 33.77 -27.96 -3.29
C PRO A 251 34.72 -27.53 -4.40
N VAL A 252 35.83 -26.89 -4.01
CA VAL A 252 36.98 -26.68 -4.88
C VAL A 252 38.05 -27.67 -4.46
N ILE A 253 38.27 -28.70 -5.27
CA ILE A 253 39.34 -29.66 -5.04
C ILE A 253 40.63 -29.08 -5.65
N PRO A 254 41.67 -28.79 -4.84
CA PRO A 254 42.94 -28.35 -5.39
C PRO A 254 43.61 -29.49 -6.18
N PRO A 255 44.57 -29.18 -7.06
CA PRO A 255 45.42 -30.20 -7.65
C PRO A 255 46.05 -31.09 -6.57
N VAL A 256 45.95 -32.40 -6.73
CA VAL A 256 46.48 -33.39 -5.79
C VAL A 256 47.70 -34.09 -6.37
N SER A 257 48.61 -34.53 -5.49
CA SER A 257 49.71 -35.41 -5.89
C SER A 257 49.80 -36.64 -5.02
N ASN A 258 50.32 -37.74 -5.57
CA ASN A 258 50.50 -39.01 -4.85
C ASN A 258 51.74 -39.05 -3.93
N GLN A 259 52.35 -37.89 -3.66
CA GLN A 259 53.56 -37.76 -2.86
C GLN A 259 53.29 -37.90 -1.35
N SER A 260 54.35 -38.15 -0.56
CA SER A 260 54.24 -38.44 0.88
C SER A 260 53.54 -37.34 1.71
N LYS A 261 53.61 -36.08 1.28
CA LYS A 261 53.01 -34.93 1.98
C LYS A 261 51.48 -35.04 2.01
N GLN A 262 50.89 -35.28 3.19
CA GLN A 262 49.43 -35.41 3.38
C GLN A 262 48.61 -34.25 2.79
N SER A 263 49.07 -33.01 2.94
CA SER A 263 48.34 -31.85 2.39
C SER A 263 48.25 -31.85 0.86
N ALA A 264 49.17 -32.56 0.18
CA ALA A 264 49.20 -32.69 -1.27
C ALA A 264 48.27 -33.81 -1.77
N ARG A 265 48.00 -34.82 -0.94
CA ARG A 265 47.08 -35.94 -1.22
C ARG A 265 45.61 -35.64 -0.91
N SER A 266 45.32 -34.48 -0.30
CA SER A 266 43.98 -34.14 0.20
C SER A 266 43.02 -33.74 -0.93
N LEU A 267 42.00 -34.56 -1.18
CA LEU A 267 40.89 -34.23 -2.07
C LEU A 267 39.91 -33.27 -1.39
N LEU A 268 39.44 -33.62 -0.20
CA LEU A 268 38.42 -32.86 0.55
C LEU A 268 38.69 -32.90 2.05
N LYS A 269 38.70 -31.74 2.69
CA LYS A 269 38.75 -31.67 4.16
C LYS A 269 37.38 -31.89 4.79
N TYR A 270 36.36 -31.25 4.23
CA TYR A 270 34.99 -31.31 4.69
C TYR A 270 34.05 -31.02 3.52
N LEU A 271 33.05 -31.87 3.32
CA LEU A 271 31.96 -31.63 2.38
C LEU A 271 30.66 -32.15 2.98
N LYS A 272 29.63 -31.32 2.98
CA LYS A 272 28.27 -31.73 3.35
C LYS A 272 27.39 -31.72 2.11
N LEU A 273 26.80 -32.88 1.83
CA LEU A 273 25.87 -33.10 0.73
C LEU A 273 24.48 -33.32 1.30
N ASP A 274 23.52 -32.52 0.85
CA ASP A 274 22.11 -32.65 1.21
C ASP A 274 21.33 -33.19 -0.01
N LEU A 275 20.35 -34.05 0.23
CA LEU A 275 19.34 -34.37 -0.76
C LEU A 275 18.44 -33.16 -0.91
N THR A 276 18.28 -32.69 -2.14
CA THR A 276 17.46 -31.52 -2.43
C THR A 276 16.35 -31.84 -3.42
N ASP A 277 15.23 -31.15 -3.27
CA ASP A 277 14.20 -31.14 -4.28
C ASP A 277 14.60 -30.32 -5.52
N ARG A 278 13.67 -30.19 -6.48
CA ARG A 278 13.89 -29.44 -7.73
C ARG A 278 14.09 -27.93 -7.52
N PHE A 279 13.66 -27.38 -6.39
CA PHE A 279 13.78 -25.97 -6.03
C PHE A 279 14.99 -25.68 -5.13
N GLY A 280 15.73 -26.72 -4.72
CA GLY A 280 16.92 -26.60 -3.89
C GLY A 280 16.65 -26.61 -2.38
N ASN A 281 15.45 -27.01 -1.95
CA ASN A 281 15.16 -27.19 -0.53
C ASN A 281 15.70 -28.53 -0.03
N ALA A 282 16.12 -28.59 1.22
CA ALA A 282 16.52 -29.83 1.87
C ALA A 282 15.32 -30.79 1.95
N ALA A 283 15.49 -31.99 1.40
CA ALA A 283 14.44 -33.00 1.26
C ALA A 283 14.92 -34.36 1.80
N GLY A 284 14.01 -35.34 1.83
CA GLY A 284 14.39 -36.71 2.19
C GLY A 284 14.76 -36.92 3.66
N ALA A 285 14.18 -36.15 4.58
CA ALA A 285 14.43 -36.29 6.03
C ALA A 285 14.15 -37.70 6.59
N SER A 286 13.29 -38.46 5.92
CA SER A 286 12.96 -39.86 6.23
C SER A 286 13.80 -40.89 5.48
N LEU A 287 14.72 -40.46 4.60
CA LEU A 287 15.54 -41.35 3.78
C LEU A 287 16.86 -41.67 4.48
N CYS A 288 17.20 -42.96 4.44
CA CYS A 288 18.47 -43.50 4.89
C CYS A 288 19.06 -44.33 3.75
N GLY A 289 20.35 -44.14 3.48
CA GLY A 289 21.03 -44.81 2.39
C GLY A 289 22.53 -44.78 2.55
N THR A 290 23.24 -45.10 1.48
CA THR A 290 24.71 -45.10 1.45
C THR A 290 25.18 -44.29 0.26
N LEU A 291 26.08 -43.35 0.51
CA LEU A 291 26.79 -42.60 -0.52
C LEU A 291 28.11 -43.30 -0.83
N THR A 292 28.28 -43.77 -2.06
CA THR A 292 29.53 -44.39 -2.52
C THR A 292 30.35 -43.36 -3.28
N LEU A 293 31.58 -43.13 -2.82
CA LEU A 293 32.55 -42.24 -3.43
C LEU A 293 33.51 -43.06 -4.29
N GLN A 294 33.76 -42.61 -5.50
CA GLN A 294 34.68 -43.25 -6.45
C GLN A 294 35.48 -42.18 -7.20
N ILE A 295 36.75 -42.47 -7.44
CA ILE A 295 37.52 -41.73 -8.45
C ILE A 295 37.27 -42.44 -9.78
N VAL A 296 36.86 -41.69 -10.79
CA VAL A 296 36.56 -42.23 -12.12
C VAL A 296 37.25 -41.39 -13.18
N SER A 297 37.67 -42.04 -14.26
CA SER A 297 38.12 -41.33 -15.44
C SER A 297 36.91 -40.87 -16.28
N PRO A 298 36.89 -39.62 -16.76
CA PRO A 298 35.91 -39.20 -17.77
C PRO A 298 36.15 -39.90 -19.13
N ASP A 299 37.37 -40.36 -19.41
CA ASP A 299 37.71 -41.17 -20.58
C ASP A 299 37.71 -42.67 -20.24
N PRO A 300 36.81 -43.49 -20.84
CA PRO A 300 36.74 -44.93 -20.59
C PRO A 300 38.00 -45.72 -20.99
N SER A 301 38.87 -45.15 -21.83
CA SER A 301 40.12 -45.80 -22.28
C SER A 301 41.21 -45.77 -21.20
N VAL A 302 41.15 -44.80 -20.29
CA VAL A 302 42.11 -44.64 -19.19
C VAL A 302 41.78 -45.59 -18.05
N LYS A 303 42.60 -46.63 -17.88
CA LYS A 303 42.45 -47.66 -16.84
C LYS A 303 43.22 -47.35 -15.54
N GLU A 304 44.21 -46.46 -15.61
CA GLU A 304 45.02 -46.06 -14.47
C GLU A 304 44.27 -45.00 -13.65
N VAL A 305 43.63 -45.43 -12.56
CA VAL A 305 42.81 -44.56 -11.71
C VAL A 305 43.37 -44.52 -10.29
N PRO A 306 43.56 -43.32 -9.69
CA PRO A 306 44.01 -43.18 -8.32
C PRO A 306 43.10 -43.88 -7.30
N TYR A 307 43.72 -44.49 -6.29
CA TYR A 307 43.06 -45.09 -5.14
C TYR A 307 42.96 -44.08 -3.98
N PHE A 308 41.94 -44.26 -3.14
CA PHE A 308 41.87 -43.57 -1.86
C PHE A 308 42.86 -44.16 -0.87
N GLU A 309 43.18 -43.37 0.16
CA GLU A 309 44.01 -43.80 1.29
C GLU A 309 43.52 -45.12 1.91
N GLY A 310 44.45 -46.03 2.23
CA GLY A 310 44.16 -47.42 2.57
C GLY A 310 44.13 -48.37 1.38
N ASN A 311 44.51 -47.88 0.19
CA ASN A 311 44.54 -48.62 -1.07
C ASN A 311 43.17 -49.17 -1.49
N VAL A 312 42.13 -48.34 -1.36
CA VAL A 312 40.74 -48.70 -1.68
C VAL A 312 40.22 -47.92 -2.89
N SER A 313 39.45 -48.58 -3.75
CA SER A 313 38.86 -47.96 -4.96
C SER A 313 37.57 -47.20 -4.71
N SER A 314 36.95 -47.40 -3.55
CA SER A 314 35.71 -46.71 -3.17
C SER A 314 35.63 -46.49 -1.67
N TYR A 315 34.91 -45.44 -1.28
CA TYR A 315 34.62 -45.11 0.11
C TYR A 315 33.10 -45.01 0.30
N GLN A 316 32.58 -45.50 1.42
CA GLN A 316 31.14 -45.44 1.71
C GLN A 316 30.86 -44.56 2.91
N VAL A 317 29.90 -43.65 2.77
CA VAL A 317 29.45 -42.74 3.82
C VAL A 317 27.94 -42.92 4.00
N PRO A 318 27.43 -43.05 5.23
CA PRO A 318 25.99 -43.16 5.45
C PRO A 318 25.28 -41.85 5.08
N ILE A 319 24.15 -41.96 4.39
CA ILE A 319 23.17 -40.90 4.20
C ILE A 319 22.14 -41.04 5.32
N SER A 320 22.09 -40.06 6.22
CA SER A 320 21.16 -40.04 7.35
C SER A 320 20.31 -38.78 7.29
N LYS A 321 18.98 -38.95 7.33
CA LYS A 321 18.01 -37.85 7.23
C LYS A 321 18.25 -36.97 5.99
N GLY A 322 18.56 -37.61 4.86
CA GLY A 322 18.85 -36.93 3.61
C GLY A 322 20.19 -36.18 3.56
N CYS A 323 21.09 -36.36 4.52
CA CYS A 323 22.39 -35.69 4.58
C CYS A 323 23.55 -36.70 4.63
N ALA A 324 24.64 -36.41 3.91
CA ALA A 324 25.92 -37.11 4.01
C ALA A 324 27.06 -36.12 4.34
N ILE A 325 27.93 -36.51 5.26
CA ILE A 325 29.08 -35.70 5.69
C ILE A 325 30.36 -36.47 5.35
N ILE A 326 31.19 -35.86 4.52
CA ILE A 326 32.48 -36.39 4.08
C ILE A 326 33.58 -35.57 4.75
N GLN A 327 34.57 -36.24 5.35
CA GLN A 327 35.69 -35.59 6.03
C GLN A 327 37.01 -36.26 5.65
N ASN A 328 38.05 -35.45 5.51
CA ASN A 328 39.43 -35.88 5.33
C ASN A 328 39.63 -36.94 4.23
N LEU A 329 39.01 -36.74 3.07
CA LEU A 329 39.16 -37.63 1.93
C LEU A 329 40.50 -37.36 1.22
N GLN A 330 41.32 -38.39 1.09
CA GLN A 330 42.66 -38.31 0.50
C GLN A 330 42.92 -39.45 -0.49
N ILE A 331 43.86 -39.22 -1.41
CA ILE A 331 44.42 -40.28 -2.26
C ILE A 331 45.57 -41.02 -1.55
N GLN A 332 45.80 -42.26 -1.95
CA GLN A 332 46.88 -43.11 -1.44
C GLN A 332 48.25 -42.60 -1.90
N GLU A 333 49.23 -42.64 -1.01
CA GLU A 333 50.63 -42.37 -1.37
C GLU A 333 51.13 -43.40 -2.40
N ASN A 334 51.84 -42.93 -3.42
CA ASN A 334 52.33 -43.72 -4.55
C ASN A 334 51.22 -44.47 -5.32
N THR A 335 49.99 -43.95 -5.31
CA THR A 335 48.90 -44.49 -6.13
C THR A 335 49.17 -44.33 -7.62
N GLN A 336 48.67 -45.26 -8.42
CA GLN A 336 48.62 -45.16 -9.89
C GLN A 336 47.80 -43.95 -10.35
N GLY A 337 48.08 -43.45 -11.55
CA GLY A 337 47.38 -42.34 -12.18
C GLY A 337 48.25 -41.61 -13.21
N ILE A 338 47.62 -41.06 -14.22
CA ILE A 338 48.29 -40.35 -15.31
C ILE A 338 48.61 -38.92 -14.85
N ASP A 339 49.89 -38.54 -14.93
CA ASP A 339 50.37 -37.20 -14.55
C ASP A 339 49.68 -36.11 -15.36
N GLY A 340 49.11 -35.12 -14.68
CA GLY A 340 48.37 -34.01 -15.29
C GLY A 340 46.95 -34.33 -15.75
N PHE A 341 46.46 -35.57 -15.56
CA PHE A 341 45.13 -35.97 -15.99
C PHE A 341 44.03 -35.48 -15.05
N GLN A 342 42.87 -35.15 -15.62
CA GLN A 342 41.69 -34.70 -14.88
C GLN A 342 40.77 -35.89 -14.59
N TYR A 343 40.64 -36.25 -13.32
CA TYR A 343 39.72 -37.29 -12.85
C TYR A 343 38.46 -36.65 -12.26
N MET A 344 37.40 -37.44 -12.14
CA MET A 344 36.15 -37.04 -11.48
C MET A 344 36.02 -37.78 -10.15
N LEU A 345 35.76 -37.03 -9.08
CA LEU A 345 35.28 -37.59 -7.82
C LEU A 345 33.76 -37.72 -7.90
N ARG A 346 33.27 -38.95 -8.07
CA ARG A 346 31.86 -39.29 -8.21
C ARG A 346 31.26 -39.68 -6.86
N PHE A 347 30.11 -39.10 -6.55
CA PHE A 347 29.29 -39.37 -5.37
C PHE A 347 27.99 -40.04 -5.82
N THR A 348 27.87 -41.34 -5.57
CA THR A 348 26.73 -42.17 -5.99
C THR A 348 25.83 -42.48 -4.80
N PRO A 349 24.63 -41.90 -4.71
CA PRO A 349 23.69 -42.20 -3.64
C PRO A 349 22.90 -43.48 -3.93
N THR A 350 22.87 -44.41 -2.97
CA THR A 350 22.16 -45.69 -3.07
C THR A 350 21.15 -45.80 -1.92
N PHE A 351 19.91 -46.16 -2.25
CA PHE A 351 18.81 -46.32 -1.29
C PHE A 351 18.14 -47.68 -1.49
N VAL A 352 17.39 -48.13 -0.48
CA VAL A 352 16.57 -49.35 -0.59
C VAL A 352 15.44 -49.09 -1.61
N LYS A 353 15.24 -50.02 -2.56
CA LYS A 353 14.31 -49.86 -3.71
C LYS A 353 12.86 -49.47 -3.33
N SER A 354 12.43 -49.71 -2.09
CA SER A 354 11.09 -49.34 -1.59
C SER A 354 10.95 -47.85 -1.25
N GLN A 355 12.03 -47.07 -1.15
CA GLN A 355 12.01 -45.70 -0.64
C GLN A 355 11.95 -44.61 -1.72
N LEU A 356 12.30 -44.92 -2.98
CA LEU A 356 12.37 -43.94 -4.08
C LEU A 356 11.84 -44.55 -5.38
N LYS A 357 11.00 -43.79 -6.10
CA LYS A 357 10.46 -44.20 -7.41
C LYS A 357 11.48 -44.06 -8.55
N SER A 358 12.41 -43.12 -8.42
CA SER A 358 13.46 -42.82 -9.42
C SER A 358 14.84 -42.77 -8.76
N PRO A 359 15.89 -43.26 -9.42
CA PRO A 359 17.26 -43.14 -8.92
C PRO A 359 17.69 -41.68 -8.88
N ILE A 360 18.42 -41.30 -7.82
CA ILE A 360 19.01 -39.96 -7.70
C ILE A 360 20.32 -39.94 -8.50
N PRO A 361 20.53 -38.95 -9.38
CA PRO A 361 21.75 -38.86 -10.18
C PRO A 361 23.00 -38.65 -9.32
N HIS A 362 24.14 -39.08 -9.85
CA HIS A 362 25.45 -38.87 -9.21
C HIS A 362 25.80 -37.39 -9.18
N TYR A 363 26.51 -36.97 -8.14
CA TYR A 363 27.20 -35.68 -8.12
C TYR A 363 28.67 -35.92 -8.46
N GLU A 364 29.27 -35.09 -9.30
CA GLU A 364 30.65 -35.28 -9.73
C GLU A 364 31.44 -33.98 -9.57
N VAL A 365 32.66 -34.09 -9.06
CA VAL A 365 33.57 -32.96 -8.87
C VAL A 365 34.90 -33.27 -9.54
N PRO A 366 35.32 -32.49 -10.55
CA PRO A 366 36.61 -32.70 -11.20
C PRO A 366 37.79 -32.35 -10.29
N PHE A 367 38.91 -33.03 -10.48
CA PHE A 367 40.19 -32.65 -9.89
C PHE A 367 41.38 -33.06 -10.80
N LEU A 368 42.50 -32.34 -10.67
CA LEU A 368 43.74 -32.64 -11.38
C LEU A 368 44.67 -33.50 -10.52
N PHE A 369 45.25 -34.53 -11.12
CA PHE A 369 46.20 -35.43 -10.48
C PHE A 369 47.62 -35.21 -11.02
N TYR A 370 48.62 -35.24 -10.14
CA TYR A 370 50.03 -35.11 -10.50
C TYR A 370 50.89 -36.15 -9.79
N ASN A 371 51.90 -36.66 -10.49
CA ASN A 371 52.96 -37.49 -9.92
C ASN A 371 54.10 -36.63 -9.36
N ASP A 372 54.21 -35.34 -9.73
CA ASP A 372 55.27 -34.42 -9.30
C ASP A 372 54.73 -33.30 -8.38
N ALA A 373 55.32 -33.17 -7.18
CA ALA A 373 54.96 -32.14 -6.20
C ALA A 373 55.20 -30.70 -6.70
N SER A 374 56.24 -30.47 -7.51
CA SER A 374 56.58 -29.14 -8.02
C SER A 374 55.54 -28.67 -9.04
N LYS A 375 55.11 -29.57 -9.94
CA LYS A 375 54.04 -29.30 -10.92
C LYS A 375 52.71 -29.03 -10.21
N GLN A 376 52.40 -29.83 -9.19
CA GLN A 376 51.19 -29.65 -8.38
C GLN A 376 51.17 -28.29 -7.67
N GLU A 377 52.29 -27.87 -7.06
CA GLU A 377 52.39 -26.58 -6.37
C GLU A 377 52.16 -25.41 -7.33
N GLU A 378 52.78 -25.45 -8.52
CA GLU A 378 52.60 -24.44 -9.55
C GLU A 378 51.14 -24.39 -10.07
N MET A 379 50.53 -25.54 -10.35
CA MET A 379 49.14 -25.60 -10.78
C MET A 379 48.16 -25.11 -9.70
N SER A 380 48.43 -25.40 -8.43
CA SER A 380 47.66 -24.87 -7.29
C SER A 380 47.79 -23.35 -7.19
N ARG A 381 49.00 -22.80 -7.41
CA ARG A 381 49.24 -21.35 -7.43
C ARG A 381 48.45 -20.66 -8.53
N LEU A 382 48.51 -21.20 -9.75
CA LEU A 382 47.78 -20.69 -10.92
C LEU A 382 46.26 -20.78 -10.72
N THR A 383 45.73 -21.90 -10.21
CA THR A 383 44.29 -22.08 -9.95
C THR A 383 43.75 -21.10 -8.91
N LYS A 384 44.51 -20.85 -7.83
CA LYS A 384 44.15 -19.85 -6.81
C LYS A 384 44.10 -18.45 -7.42
N LYS A 385 45.12 -18.11 -8.23
CA LYS A 385 45.19 -16.81 -8.90
C LYS A 385 44.03 -16.61 -9.90
N ARG A 386 43.70 -17.65 -10.69
CA ARG A 386 42.53 -17.67 -11.58
C ARG A 386 41.23 -17.41 -10.82
N THR A 387 41.03 -18.11 -9.71
CA THR A 387 39.81 -17.99 -8.89
C THR A 387 39.67 -16.58 -8.30
N GLU A 388 40.77 -15.99 -7.83
CA GLU A 388 40.78 -14.61 -7.33
C GLU A 388 40.45 -13.60 -8.43
N LEU A 389 41.05 -13.73 -9.62
CA LEU A 389 40.74 -12.86 -10.75
C LEU A 389 39.28 -12.96 -11.20
N LEU A 390 38.73 -14.17 -11.29
CA LEU A 390 37.31 -14.38 -11.63
C LEU A 390 36.39 -13.70 -10.61
N LYS A 391 36.71 -13.79 -9.32
CA LYS A 391 35.95 -13.11 -8.26
C LYS A 391 36.01 -11.59 -8.38
N GLN A 392 37.17 -11.04 -8.70
CA GLN A 392 37.34 -9.61 -8.92
C GLN A 392 36.56 -9.14 -10.15
N LEU A 393 36.62 -9.88 -11.27
CA LEU A 393 35.86 -9.59 -12.48
C LEU A 393 34.34 -9.63 -12.22
N GLN A 394 33.86 -10.62 -11.47
CA GLN A 394 32.44 -10.68 -11.09
C GLN A 394 32.00 -9.44 -10.30
N THR A 395 32.86 -8.95 -9.39
CA THR A 395 32.56 -7.74 -8.60
C THR A 395 32.43 -6.50 -9.49
N PHE A 396 33.23 -6.40 -10.56
CA PHE A 396 33.10 -5.33 -11.55
C PHE A 396 31.81 -5.47 -12.38
N GLU A 397 31.47 -6.68 -12.82
CA GLU A 397 30.24 -6.95 -13.58
C GLU A 397 29.00 -6.56 -12.77
N ASP A 398 28.95 -6.96 -11.49
CA ASP A 398 27.86 -6.59 -10.56
C ASP A 398 27.75 -5.07 -10.39
N LEU A 399 28.89 -4.36 -10.32
CA LEU A 399 28.93 -2.91 -10.23
C LEU A 399 28.39 -2.24 -11.51
N PHE A 400 28.80 -2.71 -12.69
CA PHE A 400 28.31 -2.18 -13.96
C PHE A 400 26.80 -2.40 -14.10
N GLN A 401 26.33 -3.61 -13.80
CA GLN A 401 24.91 -3.94 -13.83
C GLN A 401 24.08 -3.09 -12.88
N THR A 402 24.58 -2.87 -11.65
CA THR A 402 23.90 -2.01 -10.67
C THR A 402 23.78 -0.57 -11.17
N THR A 403 24.80 -0.07 -11.86
CA THR A 403 24.83 1.30 -12.40
C THR A 403 23.86 1.48 -13.56
N GLU A 404 23.82 0.53 -14.49
CA GLU A 404 22.82 0.48 -15.57
C GLU A 404 21.39 0.41 -15.04
N ASN A 405 21.16 -0.36 -13.98
CA ASN A 405 19.85 -0.43 -13.34
C ASN A 405 19.43 0.93 -12.76
N ILE A 406 20.34 1.64 -12.09
CA ILE A 406 20.09 3.00 -11.57
C ILE A 406 19.71 3.96 -12.71
N TYR A 407 20.40 3.91 -13.85
CA TYR A 407 20.06 4.73 -15.01
C TYR A 407 18.65 4.43 -15.53
N ARG A 408 18.31 3.15 -15.71
CA ARG A 408 16.99 2.73 -16.17
C ARG A 408 15.88 3.17 -15.23
N GLU A 409 16.09 3.07 -13.92
CA GLU A 409 15.15 3.50 -12.89
C GLU A 409 14.94 5.01 -12.92
N LEU A 410 16.02 5.80 -12.95
CA LEU A 410 15.94 7.26 -13.02
C LEU A 410 15.25 7.74 -14.30
N GLU A 411 15.53 7.12 -15.45
CA GLU A 411 14.85 7.40 -16.71
C GLU A 411 13.37 7.03 -16.67
N ALA A 412 13.00 5.94 -15.99
CA ALA A 412 11.60 5.58 -15.79
C ALA A 412 10.88 6.63 -14.93
N VAL A 413 11.49 7.07 -13.83
CA VAL A 413 10.94 8.15 -12.98
C VAL A 413 10.72 9.43 -13.78
N ILE A 414 11.64 9.78 -14.70
CA ILE A 414 11.48 10.95 -15.58
C ILE A 414 10.27 10.78 -16.51
N ARG A 415 10.11 9.62 -17.15
CA ARG A 415 8.98 9.35 -18.05
C ARG A 415 7.64 9.35 -17.32
N ASP A 416 7.60 8.76 -16.14
CA ASP A 416 6.39 8.71 -15.31
C ASP A 416 5.97 10.11 -14.87
N ALA A 417 6.93 10.92 -14.38
CA ALA A 417 6.68 12.31 -14.01
C ALA A 417 6.19 13.16 -15.20
N GLN A 418 6.73 12.96 -16.40
CA GLN A 418 6.27 13.63 -17.63
C GLN A 418 4.83 13.24 -18.02
N THR A 419 4.48 11.97 -17.80
CA THR A 419 3.13 11.46 -18.06
C THR A 419 2.13 12.05 -17.06
N GLU A 420 2.48 12.10 -15.77
CA GLU A 420 1.70 12.79 -14.74
C GLU A 420 1.54 14.29 -15.06
N GLU A 421 2.62 14.97 -15.47
CA GLU A 421 2.57 16.39 -15.87
C GLU A 421 1.58 16.63 -17.02
N SER A 422 1.66 15.80 -18.07
CA SER A 422 0.77 15.88 -19.23
C SER A 422 -0.69 15.67 -18.86
N LYS A 423 -0.96 14.72 -17.95
CA LYS A 423 -2.28 14.46 -17.40
C LYS A 423 -2.83 15.69 -16.65
N TYR A 424 -2.07 16.25 -15.71
CA TYR A 424 -2.51 17.41 -14.93
C TYR A 424 -2.71 18.64 -15.81
N ARG A 425 -1.90 18.84 -16.85
CA ARG A 425 -2.12 19.89 -17.86
C ARG A 425 -3.42 19.68 -18.63
N GLY A 426 -3.75 18.44 -18.99
CA GLY A 426 -5.02 18.08 -19.62
C GLY A 426 -6.23 18.42 -18.73
N GLU A 427 -6.17 18.04 -17.47
CA GLU A 427 -7.24 18.32 -16.49
C GLU A 427 -7.40 19.84 -16.24
N LEU A 428 -6.30 20.59 -16.13
CA LEU A 428 -6.32 22.05 -16.00
C LEU A 428 -6.99 22.73 -17.20
N ARG A 429 -6.69 22.28 -18.43
CA ARG A 429 -7.35 22.80 -19.64
C ARG A 429 -8.86 22.53 -19.64
N ARG A 430 -9.28 21.35 -19.18
CA ARG A 430 -10.71 21.00 -19.05
C ARG A 430 -11.44 21.93 -18.06
N LEU A 431 -10.74 22.39 -17.02
CA LEU A 431 -11.26 23.37 -16.06
C LEU A 431 -11.14 24.83 -16.55
N GLY A 432 -10.72 25.07 -17.79
CA GLY A 432 -10.59 26.41 -18.36
C GLY A 432 -9.31 27.17 -17.95
N PHE A 433 -8.33 26.49 -17.33
CA PHE A 433 -7.06 27.10 -16.96
C PHE A 433 -6.05 27.06 -18.12
N ASN A 434 -5.44 28.21 -18.45
CA ASN A 434 -4.41 28.29 -19.49
C ASN A 434 -3.05 27.83 -18.93
N SER A 435 -2.76 26.54 -19.09
CA SER A 435 -1.51 25.92 -18.64
C SER A 435 -0.25 26.38 -19.40
N ASN A 436 -0.37 27.13 -20.50
CA ASN A 436 0.78 27.52 -21.33
C ASN A 436 1.71 28.52 -20.62
N ASN A 437 1.19 29.24 -19.63
CA ASN A 437 1.95 30.21 -18.83
C ASN A 437 2.82 29.53 -17.77
N VAL A 438 2.55 28.25 -17.47
CA VAL A 438 3.26 27.46 -16.47
C VAL A 438 4.16 26.45 -17.19
N ARG A 439 5.30 26.91 -17.70
CA ARG A 439 6.29 26.06 -18.39
C ARG A 439 7.33 25.47 -17.45
N GLU A 440 7.63 26.17 -16.37
CA GLU A 440 8.63 25.78 -15.39
C GLU A 440 8.03 25.78 -13.99
N GLU A 441 8.63 25.00 -13.08
CA GLU A 441 8.18 24.87 -11.69
C GLU A 441 8.07 26.23 -10.99
N GLN A 442 8.98 27.15 -11.30
CA GLN A 442 9.00 28.51 -10.73
C GLN A 442 7.71 29.31 -11.00
N HIS A 443 7.02 29.05 -12.12
CA HIS A 443 5.78 29.76 -12.49
C HIS A 443 4.55 29.27 -11.71
N ILE A 444 4.62 28.11 -11.04
CA ILE A 444 3.51 27.52 -10.27
C ILE A 444 3.10 28.46 -9.13
N SER A 445 4.08 29.06 -8.45
CA SER A 445 3.83 29.97 -7.32
C SER A 445 3.01 31.20 -7.73
N GLY A 446 3.35 31.81 -8.88
CA GLY A 446 2.61 32.93 -9.46
C GLY A 446 1.18 32.52 -9.85
N ALA A 447 1.02 31.38 -10.52
CA ALA A 447 -0.30 30.87 -10.91
C ALA A 447 -1.22 30.59 -9.70
N LEU A 448 -0.68 30.02 -8.62
CA LEU A 448 -1.42 29.80 -7.37
C LEU A 448 -1.87 31.11 -6.72
N LYS A 449 -1.01 32.14 -6.75
CA LYS A 449 -1.36 33.47 -6.21
C LYS A 449 -2.51 34.12 -6.99
N THR A 450 -2.52 34.01 -8.32
CA THR A 450 -3.62 34.49 -9.16
C THR A 450 -4.93 33.76 -8.86
N CYS A 451 -4.88 32.42 -8.69
CA CYS A 451 -6.06 31.64 -8.33
C CYS A 451 -6.61 32.02 -6.94
N GLU A 452 -5.73 32.27 -5.96
CA GLU A 452 -6.14 32.72 -4.63
C GLU A 452 -6.80 34.11 -4.66
N GLN A 453 -6.28 35.03 -5.47
CA GLN A 453 -6.91 36.35 -5.69
C GLN A 453 -8.30 36.21 -6.30
N GLN A 454 -8.47 35.35 -7.32
CA GLN A 454 -9.78 35.08 -7.93
C GLN A 454 -10.76 34.47 -6.93
N LYS A 455 -10.30 33.53 -6.10
CA LYS A 455 -11.09 32.95 -5.02
C LYS A 455 -11.57 34.01 -4.02
N GLN A 456 -10.68 34.89 -3.57
CA GLN A 456 -11.03 35.99 -2.64
C GLN A 456 -12.08 36.93 -3.24
N VAL A 457 -11.98 37.27 -4.53
CA VAL A 457 -12.97 38.11 -5.22
C VAL A 457 -14.37 37.46 -5.21
N ILE A 458 -14.43 36.14 -5.44
CA ILE A 458 -15.69 35.39 -5.43
C ILE A 458 -16.26 35.26 -4.02
N GLU A 459 -15.41 35.04 -3.02
CA GLU A 459 -15.82 34.93 -1.61
C GLU A 459 -16.38 36.24 -1.04
N VAL A 460 -15.93 37.39 -1.55
CA VAL A 460 -16.34 38.73 -1.08
C VAL A 460 -17.54 39.29 -1.87
N LYS A 461 -18.00 38.62 -2.94
CA LYS A 461 -19.17 39.07 -3.72
C LYS A 461 -20.43 39.02 -2.84
N ASN A 462 -21.16 40.14 -2.72
CA ASN A 462 -22.42 40.20 -1.98
C ASN A 462 -23.47 39.32 -2.69
N ARG A 463 -24.01 38.32 -1.99
CA ARG A 463 -24.92 37.31 -2.56
C ARG A 463 -26.34 37.52 -2.06
N ARG A 464 -27.31 37.42 -2.99
CA ARG A 464 -28.73 37.45 -2.63
C ARG A 464 -29.06 36.27 -1.73
N SER A 465 -29.69 36.55 -0.60
CA SER A 465 -30.23 35.53 0.30
C SER A 465 -31.64 35.92 0.76
N TYR A 466 -32.47 34.91 1.00
CA TYR A 466 -33.80 35.11 1.57
C TYR A 466 -33.62 35.53 3.04
N MET A 467 -33.97 36.79 3.35
CA MET A 467 -33.72 37.45 4.64
C MET A 467 -34.64 37.04 5.79
N PRO A 468 -35.93 36.68 5.58
CA PRO A 468 -36.79 36.27 6.67
C PRO A 468 -36.19 35.14 7.51
N GLN A 469 -36.49 35.12 8.81
CA GLN A 469 -35.91 34.14 9.73
C GLN A 469 -36.29 32.71 9.32
N ALA A 470 -35.28 31.85 9.22
CA ALA A 470 -35.47 30.42 8.98
C ALA A 470 -36.28 29.78 10.12
N TYR A 471 -37.10 28.79 9.77
CA TYR A 471 -37.75 27.96 10.77
C TYR A 471 -36.68 27.10 11.49
N PRO A 472 -36.77 26.91 12.82
CA PRO A 472 -35.84 26.07 13.56
C PRO A 472 -35.72 24.67 12.94
N ASP A 473 -34.51 24.11 12.96
CA ASP A 473 -34.26 22.75 12.45
C ASP A 473 -34.87 21.74 13.42
N GLU A 474 -36.04 21.21 13.04
CA GLU A 474 -36.82 20.25 13.84
C GLU A 474 -37.10 18.98 13.00
N PRO A 475 -37.03 17.78 13.60
CA PRO A 475 -37.40 16.54 12.92
C PRO A 475 -38.82 16.63 12.34
N GLY A 476 -39.00 16.17 11.11
CA GLY A 476 -40.28 16.25 10.38
C GLY A 476 -40.60 17.63 9.78
N VAL A 477 -39.71 18.62 9.90
CA VAL A 477 -39.85 19.94 9.25
C VAL A 477 -38.75 20.12 8.19
N LEU A 478 -39.15 20.30 6.94
CA LEU A 478 -38.23 20.54 5.81
C LEU A 478 -37.68 21.97 5.85
N GLY A 479 -38.56 22.94 6.16
CA GLY A 479 -38.23 24.36 6.29
C GLY A 479 -39.21 25.26 5.53
N LYS A 480 -38.93 26.56 5.50
CA LYS A 480 -39.74 27.55 4.76
C LYS A 480 -39.45 27.49 3.26
N ILE A 481 -40.47 27.70 2.43
CA ILE A 481 -40.34 27.71 0.95
C ILE A 481 -39.17 28.59 0.47
N GLY A 482 -39.07 29.84 0.92
CA GLY A 482 -37.98 30.77 0.56
C GLY A 482 -36.57 30.30 0.90
N HIS A 483 -36.44 29.37 1.85
CA HIS A 483 -35.15 28.79 2.26
C HIS A 483 -34.83 27.46 1.57
N LEU A 484 -35.80 26.82 0.90
CA LEU A 484 -35.66 25.48 0.32
C LEU A 484 -35.14 25.49 -1.12
N ALA A 485 -35.19 26.63 -1.80
CA ALA A 485 -34.76 26.77 -3.18
C ALA A 485 -33.91 28.01 -3.42
N TRP A 486 -33.05 27.93 -4.44
CA TRP A 486 -32.33 29.04 -5.02
C TRP A 486 -32.80 29.34 -6.44
N VAL A 487 -32.61 30.59 -6.87
CA VAL A 487 -32.82 31.04 -8.25
C VAL A 487 -31.58 31.83 -8.66
N GLU A 488 -31.00 31.46 -9.80
CA GLU A 488 -29.75 32.03 -10.32
C GLU A 488 -29.94 33.43 -10.91
N GLU A 489 -30.89 33.58 -11.83
CA GLU A 489 -31.16 34.84 -12.53
C GLU A 489 -31.89 35.87 -11.65
N ASP A 490 -31.46 37.14 -11.75
CA ASP A 490 -31.93 38.25 -10.89
C ASP A 490 -33.36 38.68 -11.15
N ASP A 491 -33.68 38.89 -12.42
CA ASP A 491 -35.00 39.19 -12.95
C ASP A 491 -35.99 38.05 -12.68
N VAL A 492 -35.58 36.80 -12.92
CA VAL A 492 -36.40 35.62 -12.63
C VAL A 492 -36.66 35.49 -11.13
N ALA A 493 -35.65 35.68 -10.28
CA ALA A 493 -35.83 35.62 -8.82
C ALA A 493 -36.85 36.65 -8.34
N ALA A 494 -36.85 37.86 -8.91
CA ALA A 494 -37.81 38.91 -8.57
C ALA A 494 -39.25 38.47 -8.90
N VAL A 495 -39.49 38.01 -10.14
CA VAL A 495 -40.85 37.67 -10.60
C VAL A 495 -41.38 36.40 -9.93
N LEU A 496 -40.54 35.40 -9.67
CA LEU A 496 -40.94 34.17 -8.98
C LEU A 496 -41.24 34.43 -7.50
N SER A 497 -40.40 35.22 -6.82
CA SER A 497 -40.63 35.54 -5.41
C SER A 497 -41.88 36.39 -5.23
N TRP A 498 -42.13 37.33 -6.15
CA TRP A 498 -43.37 38.10 -6.18
C TRP A 498 -44.59 37.24 -6.48
N HIS A 499 -44.51 36.33 -7.45
CA HIS A 499 -45.60 35.44 -7.79
C HIS A 499 -45.97 34.52 -6.62
N MET A 500 -44.97 34.04 -5.87
CA MET A 500 -45.13 33.19 -4.70
C MET A 500 -45.23 33.95 -3.37
N ARG A 501 -45.40 35.27 -3.38
CA ARG A 501 -45.37 36.11 -2.16
C ARG A 501 -46.30 35.65 -1.04
N GLY A 502 -47.41 35.00 -1.39
CA GLY A 502 -48.40 34.50 -0.44
C GLY A 502 -47.98 33.21 0.25
N ASP A 503 -47.04 32.46 -0.33
CA ASP A 503 -46.65 31.11 0.07
C ASP A 503 -45.15 30.98 0.40
N ILE A 504 -44.33 31.97 0.04
CA ILE A 504 -42.86 31.91 0.19
C ILE A 504 -42.39 31.77 1.64
N ASP A 505 -43.19 32.22 2.61
CA ASP A 505 -42.93 32.06 4.05
C ASP A 505 -43.55 30.78 4.65
N CYS A 506 -44.29 29.99 3.87
CA CYS A 506 -44.95 28.77 4.35
C CYS A 506 -43.93 27.70 4.77
N VAL A 507 -44.17 27.06 5.91
CA VAL A 507 -43.34 25.99 6.47
C VAL A 507 -43.80 24.64 5.95
N VAL A 508 -42.89 23.90 5.32
CA VAL A 508 -43.12 22.55 4.80
C VAL A 508 -42.76 21.52 5.87
N THR A 509 -43.68 20.61 6.15
CA THR A 509 -43.54 19.50 7.10
C THR A 509 -43.77 18.17 6.41
N GLU A 510 -43.23 17.08 6.93
CA GLU A 510 -43.38 15.75 6.33
C GLU A 510 -44.78 15.18 6.53
N THR A 511 -45.36 15.35 7.73
CA THR A 511 -46.68 14.80 8.07
C THR A 511 -47.68 15.83 8.58
N MET A 512 -48.97 15.51 8.45
CA MET A 512 -50.07 16.36 8.93
C MET A 512 -50.00 16.59 10.45
N GLU A 513 -49.60 15.59 11.23
CA GLU A 513 -49.44 15.72 12.68
C GLU A 513 -48.41 16.79 13.02
N LYS A 514 -47.28 16.80 12.30
CA LYS A 514 -46.23 17.80 12.50
C LYS A 514 -46.68 19.19 12.06
N ALA A 515 -47.43 19.31 10.96
CA ALA A 515 -48.03 20.58 10.56
C ALA A 515 -48.95 21.15 11.65
N MET A 516 -49.80 20.31 12.26
CA MET A 516 -50.71 20.70 13.34
C MET A 516 -49.96 21.12 14.61
N GLU A 517 -48.84 20.47 14.91
CA GLU A 517 -47.95 20.87 16.00
C GLU A 517 -47.39 22.29 15.76
N VAL A 518 -46.84 22.55 14.57
CA VAL A 518 -46.30 23.86 14.19
C VAL A 518 -47.39 24.94 14.21
N TYR A 519 -48.58 24.63 13.71
CA TYR A 519 -49.73 25.54 13.74
C TYR A 519 -50.10 25.94 15.17
N ARG A 520 -50.24 24.95 16.07
CA ARG A 520 -50.56 25.21 17.50
C ARG A 520 -49.46 26.00 18.19
N LYS A 521 -48.20 25.62 17.98
CA LYS A 521 -47.01 26.27 18.58
C LYS A 521 -46.90 27.75 18.20
N THR A 522 -47.34 28.10 16.99
CA THR A 522 -47.28 29.48 16.47
C THR A 522 -48.59 30.25 16.68
N GLY A 523 -49.59 29.66 17.35
CA GLY A 523 -50.91 30.27 17.53
C GLY A 523 -51.62 30.55 16.21
N GLY A 524 -51.38 29.73 15.19
CA GLY A 524 -51.94 29.87 13.84
C GLY A 524 -51.36 30.98 12.98
N ARG A 525 -50.30 31.66 13.45
CA ARG A 525 -49.67 32.77 12.69
C ARG A 525 -48.80 32.29 11.53
N GLN A 526 -48.22 31.10 11.64
CA GLN A 526 -47.36 30.53 10.60
C GLN A 526 -48.19 29.68 9.64
N GLN A 527 -48.09 29.97 8.35
CA GLN A 527 -48.62 29.08 7.31
C GLN A 527 -47.81 27.79 7.29
N VAL A 528 -48.50 26.65 7.20
CA VAL A 528 -47.90 25.32 7.20
C VAL A 528 -48.51 24.46 6.09
N VAL A 529 -47.69 23.58 5.53
CA VAL A 529 -48.15 22.55 4.59
C VAL A 529 -47.49 21.21 4.93
N ALA A 530 -48.27 20.13 4.88
CA ALA A 530 -47.78 18.78 5.12
C ALA A 530 -47.61 18.03 3.79
N VAL A 531 -46.45 17.43 3.55
CA VAL A 531 -46.12 16.73 2.30
C VAL A 531 -47.07 15.57 2.02
N ASP A 532 -47.48 14.82 3.04
CA ASP A 532 -48.45 13.72 2.95
C ASP A 532 -49.86 14.16 2.53
N SER A 533 -50.19 15.44 2.72
CA SER A 533 -51.48 16.03 2.34
C SER A 533 -51.48 16.67 0.95
N ILE A 534 -50.30 16.81 0.32
CA ILE A 534 -50.17 17.48 -0.98
C ILE A 534 -50.50 16.52 -2.12
N TYR A 535 -51.33 16.99 -3.05
CA TYR A 535 -51.62 16.26 -4.29
C TYR A 535 -50.38 16.12 -5.17
N LYS A 536 -50.01 14.88 -5.51
CA LYS A 536 -48.86 14.59 -6.39
C LYS A 536 -49.24 14.87 -7.86
N ARG A 537 -48.89 16.07 -8.34
CA ARG A 537 -49.10 16.46 -9.75
C ARG A 537 -48.18 15.66 -10.68
N ASN A 538 -48.64 15.39 -11.91
CA ASN A 538 -47.77 14.85 -12.95
C ASN A 538 -46.78 15.95 -13.42
N LEU A 539 -45.50 15.76 -13.09
CA LEU A 539 -44.41 16.70 -13.39
C LEU A 539 -43.76 16.48 -14.77
N SER A 540 -44.15 15.44 -15.51
CA SER A 540 -43.60 15.10 -16.83
C SER A 540 -44.34 15.77 -18.01
N LYS A 541 -44.96 16.93 -17.76
CA LYS A 541 -45.71 17.66 -18.78
C LYS A 541 -44.76 18.37 -19.75
N GLN A 542 -45.05 18.25 -21.04
CA GLN A 542 -44.41 19.07 -22.07
C GLN A 542 -45.04 20.48 -22.10
N LEU A 543 -44.27 21.47 -22.53
CA LEU A 543 -44.75 22.85 -22.68
C LEU A 543 -45.91 22.91 -23.71
N PRO A 544 -46.95 23.74 -23.49
CA PRO A 544 -48.13 23.78 -24.35
C PRO A 544 -47.85 23.90 -25.85
N HIS A 545 -46.90 24.74 -26.25
CA HIS A 545 -46.57 24.99 -27.66
C HIS A 545 -46.01 23.76 -28.39
N THR A 546 -45.39 22.81 -27.68
CA THR A 546 -44.79 21.59 -28.29
C THR A 546 -45.81 20.67 -28.94
N ARG A 547 -47.10 20.84 -28.60
CA ARG A 547 -48.21 20.09 -29.20
C ARG A 547 -48.53 20.53 -30.63
N SER A 548 -48.08 21.72 -31.04
CA SER A 548 -48.25 22.24 -32.40
C SER A 548 -46.89 22.36 -33.08
N ARG A 549 -46.69 21.62 -34.18
CA ARG A 549 -45.45 21.70 -34.98
C ARG A 549 -45.32 23.00 -35.80
N ALA A 550 -46.40 23.77 -35.91
CA ALA A 550 -46.46 24.98 -36.74
C ALA A 550 -46.09 26.27 -35.98
N PHE A 551 -45.93 26.21 -34.66
CA PHE A 551 -45.66 27.38 -33.83
C PHE A 551 -44.34 27.22 -33.05
N THR A 552 -43.38 28.09 -33.36
CA THR A 552 -42.13 28.22 -32.61
C THR A 552 -42.18 29.51 -31.80
N PRO A 553 -42.21 29.43 -30.46
CA PRO A 553 -42.33 30.61 -29.61
C PRO A 553 -41.03 31.42 -29.53
N THR A 554 -41.16 32.75 -29.44
CA THR A 554 -40.06 33.66 -29.09
C THR A 554 -39.99 33.87 -27.56
N GLY A 555 -38.87 34.39 -27.05
CA GLY A 555 -38.70 34.69 -25.62
C GLY A 555 -38.50 33.48 -24.70
N ASN A 556 -37.92 32.39 -25.21
CA ASN A 556 -37.47 31.20 -24.48
C ASN A 556 -38.42 30.70 -23.36
N PRO A 557 -39.63 30.22 -23.71
CA PRO A 557 -40.61 29.79 -22.73
C PRO A 557 -40.11 28.58 -21.93
N LYS A 558 -40.10 28.70 -20.60
CA LYS A 558 -39.68 27.63 -19.68
C LYS A 558 -40.63 27.56 -18.48
N PHE A 559 -40.91 26.35 -17.97
CA PHE A 559 -41.71 26.23 -16.75
C PHE A 559 -41.01 26.91 -15.58
N ALA A 560 -41.77 27.66 -14.78
CA ALA A 560 -41.26 28.37 -13.62
C ALA A 560 -40.60 27.41 -12.61
N LEU A 561 -41.12 26.18 -12.49
CA LEU A 561 -40.57 25.13 -11.65
C LEU A 561 -39.11 24.77 -12.00
N ASP A 562 -38.71 24.90 -13.26
CA ASP A 562 -37.39 24.52 -13.75
C ASP A 562 -36.31 25.59 -13.53
N TYR A 563 -36.67 26.72 -12.89
CA TYR A 563 -35.71 27.73 -12.43
C TYR A 563 -35.28 27.52 -10.98
N PHE A 564 -35.96 26.66 -10.22
CA PHE A 564 -35.61 26.38 -8.84
C PHE A 564 -34.49 25.35 -8.71
N ILE A 565 -33.50 25.67 -7.89
CA ILE A 565 -32.43 24.76 -7.46
C ILE A 565 -32.69 24.39 -6.00
N PHE A 566 -33.13 23.16 -5.74
CA PHE A 566 -33.54 22.72 -4.40
C PHE A 566 -32.36 22.34 -3.49
N ARG A 567 -32.41 22.75 -2.23
CA ARG A 567 -31.33 22.57 -1.25
C ARG A 567 -31.44 21.29 -0.43
N LYS A 568 -32.68 20.89 -0.09
CA LYS A 568 -33.00 19.69 0.69
C LYS A 568 -34.05 18.89 -0.07
N SER A 569 -33.93 17.55 -0.07
CA SER A 569 -34.93 16.62 -0.62
C SER A 569 -35.56 17.06 -1.96
N PRO A 570 -34.77 17.11 -3.05
CA PRO A 570 -35.16 17.76 -4.31
C PRO A 570 -36.48 17.23 -4.88
N GLU A 571 -36.71 15.92 -4.80
CA GLU A 571 -37.96 15.31 -5.31
C GLU A 571 -39.21 15.73 -4.52
N ILE A 572 -39.07 15.81 -3.19
CA ILE A 572 -40.14 16.25 -2.30
C ILE A 572 -40.40 17.74 -2.54
N CYS A 573 -39.34 18.57 -2.53
CA CYS A 573 -39.47 20.00 -2.76
C CYS A 573 -40.03 20.31 -4.15
N ARG A 574 -39.64 19.58 -5.19
CA ARG A 574 -40.20 19.75 -6.54
C ARG A 574 -41.70 19.49 -6.56
N THR A 575 -42.18 18.46 -5.85
CA THR A 575 -43.61 18.17 -5.72
C THR A 575 -44.37 19.26 -4.95
N VAL A 576 -43.78 19.76 -3.86
CA VAL A 576 -44.34 20.84 -3.04
C VAL A 576 -44.44 22.13 -3.85
N PHE A 577 -43.34 22.57 -4.47
CA PHE A 577 -43.29 23.79 -5.27
C PHE A 577 -44.21 23.73 -6.48
N ALA A 578 -44.32 22.56 -7.14
CA ALA A 578 -45.26 22.37 -8.24
C ALA A 578 -46.71 22.63 -7.83
N ASN A 579 -47.07 22.42 -6.56
CA ASN A 579 -48.41 22.70 -6.06
C ASN A 579 -48.69 24.19 -5.88
N PHE A 580 -47.69 24.95 -5.39
CA PHE A 580 -47.78 26.40 -5.24
C PHE A 580 -47.72 27.15 -6.57
N ILE A 581 -46.76 26.82 -7.44
CA ILE A 581 -46.50 27.60 -8.66
C ILE A 581 -47.32 27.14 -9.88
N GLY A 582 -47.84 25.91 -9.85
CA GLY A 582 -48.63 25.35 -10.95
C GLY A 582 -47.86 25.21 -12.26
N ASP A 583 -48.61 25.22 -13.37
CA ASP A 583 -48.07 25.10 -14.73
C ASP A 583 -47.55 26.45 -15.27
N THR A 584 -47.15 27.39 -14.39
CA THR A 584 -46.71 28.74 -14.76
C THR A 584 -45.46 28.71 -15.65
N ILE A 585 -45.42 29.57 -16.66
CA ILE A 585 -44.33 29.66 -17.65
C ILE A 585 -43.67 31.03 -17.56
N VAL A 586 -42.35 31.07 -17.63
CA VAL A 586 -41.54 32.30 -17.71
C VAL A 586 -41.09 32.52 -19.15
N LEU A 587 -41.18 33.76 -19.62
CA LEU A 587 -40.69 34.24 -20.92
C LEU A 587 -39.84 35.50 -20.75
N ASP A 588 -39.04 35.84 -21.75
CA ASP A 588 -38.11 36.97 -21.67
C ASP A 588 -38.82 38.34 -21.55
N THR A 589 -39.86 38.59 -22.36
CA THR A 589 -40.56 39.89 -22.41
C THR A 589 -42.09 39.78 -22.39
N LEU A 590 -42.79 40.89 -22.16
CA LEU A 590 -44.26 40.97 -22.21
C LEU A 590 -44.79 40.70 -23.63
N GLU A 591 -44.10 41.19 -24.65
CA GLU A 591 -44.46 41.00 -26.06
C GLU A 591 -44.39 39.51 -26.43
N ASP A 592 -43.33 38.82 -26.00
CA ASP A 592 -43.18 37.38 -26.17
C ASP A 592 -44.28 36.61 -25.45
N ALA A 593 -44.59 36.96 -24.21
CA ALA A 593 -45.66 36.33 -23.43
C ALA A 593 -47.04 36.52 -24.07
N THR A 594 -47.33 37.71 -24.60
CA THR A 594 -48.59 38.01 -25.27
C THR A 594 -48.72 37.22 -26.58
N ARG A 595 -47.66 37.19 -27.39
CA ARG A 595 -47.61 36.38 -28.62
C ARG A 595 -47.78 34.90 -28.33
N TYR A 596 -47.07 34.39 -27.31
CA TYR A 596 -47.16 33.01 -26.85
C TYR A 596 -48.60 32.63 -26.49
N ARG A 597 -49.28 33.48 -25.72
CA ARG A 597 -50.67 33.26 -25.34
C ARG A 597 -51.61 33.22 -26.55
N THR A 598 -51.51 34.19 -27.46
CA THR A 598 -52.38 34.28 -28.65
C THR A 598 -52.31 33.02 -29.49
N GLU A 599 -51.13 32.43 -29.65
CA GLU A 599 -50.98 31.19 -30.42
C GLU A 599 -51.42 29.95 -29.64
N VAL A 600 -51.01 29.81 -28.38
CA VAL A 600 -51.34 28.63 -27.55
C VAL A 600 -52.83 28.51 -27.30
N THR A 601 -53.54 29.61 -27.06
CA THR A 601 -54.99 29.60 -26.77
C THR A 601 -55.85 29.09 -27.92
N LYS A 602 -55.33 29.02 -29.15
CA LYS A 602 -56.03 28.44 -30.31
C LYS A 602 -56.26 26.93 -30.18
N PHE A 603 -55.42 26.24 -29.41
CA PHE A 603 -55.45 24.77 -29.31
C PHE A 603 -55.24 24.22 -27.90
N PHE A 604 -54.92 25.07 -26.91
CA PHE A 604 -54.68 24.65 -25.53
C PHE A 604 -54.98 25.76 -24.52
N ALA A 605 -55.47 25.41 -23.33
CA ALA A 605 -55.68 26.39 -22.26
C ALA A 605 -54.34 26.95 -21.77
N CYS A 606 -54.12 28.26 -21.94
CA CYS A 606 -52.84 28.89 -21.62
C CYS A 606 -52.70 29.10 -20.10
N PRO A 607 -51.62 28.60 -19.46
CA PRO A 607 -51.36 28.83 -18.04
C PRO A 607 -50.97 30.29 -17.77
N THR A 608 -50.74 30.62 -16.50
CA THR A 608 -50.19 31.92 -16.13
C THR A 608 -48.80 32.10 -16.75
N LEU A 609 -48.55 33.27 -17.32
CA LEU A 609 -47.27 33.63 -17.91
C LEU A 609 -46.62 34.75 -17.08
N LEU A 610 -45.31 34.65 -16.89
CA LEU A 610 -44.48 35.67 -16.26
C LEU A 610 -43.43 36.14 -17.27
N ALA A 611 -43.33 37.45 -17.49
CA ALA A 611 -42.23 38.02 -18.24
C ALA A 611 -41.08 38.36 -17.28
N LYS A 612 -39.82 38.12 -17.66
CA LYS A 612 -38.65 38.50 -16.86
C LYS A 612 -38.58 40.02 -16.62
N THR A 613 -39.15 40.80 -17.54
CA THR A 613 -39.32 42.26 -17.41
C THR A 613 -40.25 42.69 -16.25
N GLY A 614 -41.01 41.76 -15.66
CA GLY A 614 -41.78 41.99 -14.43
C GLY A 614 -43.28 41.77 -14.56
N GLU A 615 -43.82 41.53 -15.75
CA GLU A 615 -45.25 41.46 -15.98
C GLU A 615 -45.84 40.06 -15.81
N ARG A 616 -47.10 39.99 -15.36
CA ARG A 616 -47.89 38.76 -15.29
C ARG A 616 -49.11 38.81 -16.19
N ILE A 617 -49.28 37.77 -17.00
CA ILE A 617 -50.51 37.47 -17.72
C ILE A 617 -51.18 36.30 -17.01
N ALA A 618 -52.32 36.54 -16.34
CA ALA A 618 -53.07 35.48 -15.68
C ALA A 618 -53.57 34.43 -16.70
N SER A 619 -53.88 33.21 -16.25
CA SER A 619 -54.44 32.16 -17.11
C SER A 619 -55.75 32.59 -17.81
N THR A 620 -56.53 33.50 -17.21
CA THR A 620 -57.73 34.12 -17.81
C THR A 620 -57.41 35.13 -18.93
N GLY A 621 -56.15 35.55 -19.06
CA GLY A 621 -55.69 36.53 -20.04
C GLY A 621 -55.67 37.96 -19.53
N LYS A 622 -55.97 38.18 -18.25
CA LYS A 622 -55.85 39.50 -17.61
C LYS A 622 -54.37 39.86 -17.42
N PHE A 623 -53.96 41.03 -17.93
CA PHE A 623 -52.66 41.64 -17.70
C PHE A 623 -52.78 43.17 -17.58
N GLY A 624 -51.77 43.85 -17.03
CA GLY A 624 -51.80 45.29 -16.76
C GLY A 624 -52.29 45.67 -15.35
N GLY A 625 -51.96 46.89 -14.92
CA GLY A 625 -52.21 47.41 -13.57
C GLY A 625 -51.12 47.05 -12.55
N HIS A 626 -51.04 47.79 -11.43
CA HIS A 626 -49.98 47.62 -10.42
C HIS A 626 -49.92 46.21 -9.82
N GLN A 627 -51.05 45.50 -9.77
CA GLN A 627 -51.13 44.13 -9.25
C GLN A 627 -50.56 43.06 -10.20
N ASN A 628 -50.24 43.41 -11.45
CA ASN A 628 -49.66 42.50 -12.44
C ASN A 628 -48.24 42.89 -12.86
N LYS A 629 -47.58 43.73 -12.05
CA LYS A 629 -46.19 44.11 -12.22
C LYS A 629 -45.41 43.78 -10.96
N ALA A 630 -44.32 43.04 -11.11
CA ALA A 630 -43.41 42.68 -10.04
C ALA A 630 -42.65 43.93 -9.56
N PRO A 631 -42.45 44.10 -8.24
CA PRO A 631 -41.52 45.08 -7.71
C PRO A 631 -40.08 44.79 -8.16
N SER A 632 -39.22 45.82 -8.16
CA SER A 632 -37.79 45.61 -8.36
C SER A 632 -37.18 44.79 -7.20
N LEU A 633 -36.02 44.17 -7.43
CA LEU A 633 -35.32 43.39 -6.41
C LEU A 633 -35.10 44.16 -5.10
N SER A 634 -34.78 45.46 -5.18
CA SER A 634 -34.59 46.32 -4.00
C SER A 634 -35.89 46.56 -3.21
N GLN A 635 -37.05 46.57 -3.88
CA GLN A 635 -38.36 46.76 -3.26
C GLN A 635 -38.91 45.48 -2.61
N LEU A 636 -38.33 44.32 -2.87
CA LEU A 636 -38.72 43.06 -2.23
C LEU A 636 -38.16 42.92 -0.80
N HIS A 637 -37.33 43.86 -0.33
CA HIS A 637 -36.82 43.92 1.05
C HIS A 637 -36.28 42.59 1.59
N GLY A 638 -35.57 41.82 0.75
CA GLY A 638 -35.01 40.53 1.13
C GLY A 638 -35.99 39.34 1.14
N GLN A 639 -37.27 39.56 0.81
CA GLN A 639 -38.26 38.50 0.55
C GLN A 639 -38.12 37.98 -0.89
N VAL A 640 -36.91 37.53 -1.22
CA VAL A 640 -36.55 37.05 -2.55
C VAL A 640 -35.72 35.77 -2.42
N PHE A 641 -35.95 34.80 -3.31
CA PHE A 641 -35.17 33.56 -3.32
C PHE A 641 -33.66 33.83 -3.41
N GLY A 642 -32.86 33.09 -2.66
CA GLY A 642 -31.41 33.25 -2.65
C GLY A 642 -30.74 32.80 -3.96
N GLU A 643 -29.52 33.27 -4.20
CA GLU A 643 -28.66 32.84 -5.30
C GLU A 643 -27.90 31.56 -4.93
N PRO A 644 -27.77 30.56 -5.83
CA PRO A 644 -27.07 29.31 -5.55
C PRO A 644 -25.57 29.53 -5.25
N PRO A 645 -24.89 28.58 -4.57
CA PRO A 645 -23.44 28.60 -4.38
C PRO A 645 -22.69 28.70 -5.71
N VAL A 646 -21.64 29.53 -5.75
CA VAL A 646 -20.88 29.81 -6.97
C VAL A 646 -20.05 28.57 -7.34
N LYS A 647 -20.47 27.84 -8.38
CA LYS A 647 -19.76 26.67 -8.93
C LYS A 647 -18.31 26.99 -9.35
N ASP A 648 -17.99 28.26 -9.59
CA ASP A 648 -16.64 28.68 -9.95
C ASP A 648 -15.66 28.64 -8.78
N LEU A 649 -16.14 28.68 -7.53
CA LEU A 649 -15.30 28.51 -6.35
C LEU A 649 -14.74 27.09 -6.27
N ASP A 650 -15.59 26.08 -6.51
CA ASP A 650 -15.17 24.67 -6.56
C ASP A 650 -14.16 24.44 -7.71
N LYS A 651 -14.43 25.03 -8.88
CA LYS A 651 -13.50 24.97 -10.03
C LYS A 651 -12.14 25.58 -9.71
N ILE A 652 -12.09 26.77 -9.10
CA ILE A 652 -10.83 27.44 -8.74
C ILE A 652 -10.08 26.64 -7.68
N GLN A 653 -10.78 26.07 -6.70
CA GLN A 653 -10.16 25.18 -5.72
C GLN A 653 -9.56 23.93 -6.39
N GLU A 654 -10.27 23.32 -7.34
CA GLU A 654 -9.76 22.18 -8.10
C GLU A 654 -8.54 22.57 -8.95
N GLN A 655 -8.57 23.71 -9.63
CA GLN A 655 -7.43 24.27 -10.36
C GLN A 655 -6.21 24.46 -9.45
N MET A 656 -6.39 25.01 -8.24
CA MET A 656 -5.30 25.17 -7.26
C MET A 656 -4.70 23.82 -6.82
N GLN A 657 -5.53 22.80 -6.60
CA GLN A 657 -5.04 21.46 -6.24
C GLN A 657 -4.25 20.83 -7.39
N LEU A 658 -4.73 20.96 -8.62
CA LEU A 658 -4.03 20.46 -9.80
C LEU A 658 -2.72 21.20 -10.06
N LEU A 659 -2.66 22.51 -9.86
CA LEU A 659 -1.41 23.29 -9.93
C LEU A 659 -0.38 22.82 -8.91
N LYS A 660 -0.79 22.46 -7.68
CA LYS A 660 0.12 21.88 -6.68
C LYS A 660 0.66 20.51 -7.12
N LYS A 661 -0.20 19.64 -7.66
CA LYS A 661 0.20 18.33 -8.18
C LYS A 661 1.13 18.44 -9.39
N LEU A 662 0.84 19.40 -10.29
CA LEU A 662 1.69 19.74 -11.43
C LEU A 662 3.08 20.17 -10.96
N GLY A 663 3.17 21.10 -10.00
CA GLY A 663 4.44 21.55 -9.43
C GLY A 663 5.24 20.42 -8.78
N GLY A 664 4.57 19.51 -8.05
CA GLY A 664 5.21 18.32 -7.49
C GLY A 664 5.80 17.38 -8.54
N SER A 665 5.10 17.18 -9.66
CA SER A 665 5.55 16.31 -10.76
C SER A 665 6.74 16.92 -11.51
N MET A 666 6.69 18.23 -11.78
CA MET A 666 7.78 18.97 -12.40
C MET A 666 9.05 18.95 -11.55
N ARG A 667 8.92 19.08 -10.22
CA ARG A 667 10.04 18.96 -9.29
C ARG A 667 10.64 17.55 -9.31
N LYS A 668 9.82 16.51 -9.20
CA LYS A 668 10.28 15.10 -9.30
C LYS A 668 11.07 14.86 -10.58
N GLN A 669 10.57 15.36 -11.72
CA GLN A 669 11.26 15.24 -13.00
C GLN A 669 12.61 15.97 -12.99
N LYS A 670 12.65 17.20 -12.47
CA LYS A 670 13.88 18.01 -12.37
C LYS A 670 14.92 17.33 -11.48
N ASP A 671 14.52 16.86 -10.30
CA ASP A 671 15.39 16.20 -9.33
C ASP A 671 15.94 14.88 -9.90
N ALA A 672 15.09 14.07 -10.55
CA ALA A 672 15.51 12.84 -11.19
C ALA A 672 16.49 13.07 -12.36
N ARG A 673 16.30 14.14 -13.14
CA ARG A 673 17.25 14.56 -14.19
C ARG A 673 18.60 14.98 -13.61
N LEU A 674 18.58 15.79 -12.56
CA LEU A 674 19.80 16.25 -11.90
C LEU A 674 20.58 15.07 -11.28
N GLU A 675 19.88 14.12 -10.66
CA GLU A 675 20.52 12.91 -10.14
C GLU A 675 21.04 12.02 -11.27
N LEU A 676 20.30 11.86 -12.38
CA LEU A 676 20.78 11.12 -13.55
C LEU A 676 22.07 11.73 -14.12
N ASP A 677 22.10 13.05 -14.30
CA ASP A 677 23.28 13.76 -14.78
C ASP A 677 24.46 13.64 -13.80
N LYS A 678 24.19 13.68 -12.49
CA LYS A 678 25.21 13.46 -11.45
C LYS A 678 25.76 12.03 -11.48
N GLN A 679 24.92 11.03 -11.70
CA GLN A 679 25.37 9.63 -11.84
C GLN A 679 26.19 9.46 -13.13
N LYS A 680 25.76 10.06 -14.25
CA LYS A 680 26.55 10.12 -15.50
C LYS A 680 27.88 10.86 -15.33
N GLN A 681 27.95 11.92 -14.53
CA GLN A 681 29.23 12.58 -14.23
C GLN A 681 30.21 11.71 -13.45
N LYS A 682 29.71 10.75 -12.64
CA LYS A 682 30.57 9.74 -12.00
C LYS A 682 31.12 8.71 -13.00
N ASP A 683 30.68 8.71 -14.26
CA ASP A 683 31.20 7.79 -15.29
C ASP A 683 32.69 7.99 -15.58
N THR A 684 33.30 9.14 -15.23
CA THR A 684 34.76 9.29 -15.35
C THR A 684 35.51 8.26 -14.51
N THR A 685 34.95 7.86 -13.36
CA THR A 685 35.46 6.75 -12.54
C THR A 685 35.14 5.38 -13.16
N PHE A 686 34.02 5.24 -13.86
CA PHE A 686 33.66 4.00 -14.57
C PHE A 686 34.54 3.73 -15.79
N VAL A 687 34.97 4.76 -16.52
CA VAL A 687 35.93 4.61 -17.63
C VAL A 687 37.26 4.05 -17.13
N LEU A 688 37.73 4.52 -15.96
CA LEU A 688 38.95 3.98 -15.34
C LEU A 688 38.75 2.52 -14.88
N LYS A 689 37.64 2.25 -14.17
CA LYS A 689 37.29 0.88 -13.74
C LYS A 689 37.10 -0.09 -14.90
N LYS A 690 36.60 0.38 -16.05
CA LYS A 690 36.48 -0.42 -17.27
C LYS A 690 37.84 -0.76 -17.87
N LYS A 691 38.82 0.15 -17.79
CA LYS A 691 40.22 -0.17 -18.15
C LYS A 691 40.82 -1.21 -17.21
N ASP A 692 40.61 -1.08 -15.90
CA ASP A 692 41.09 -2.05 -14.91
C ASP A 692 40.47 -3.44 -15.13
N TYR A 693 39.17 -3.48 -15.45
CA TYR A 693 38.47 -4.71 -15.85
C TYR A 693 39.12 -5.38 -17.07
N GLU A 694 39.42 -4.62 -18.12
CA GLU A 694 40.09 -5.16 -19.32
C GLU A 694 41.51 -5.68 -19.03
N VAL A 695 42.24 -5.02 -18.10
CA VAL A 695 43.55 -5.49 -17.66
C VAL A 695 43.44 -6.83 -16.93
N LEU A 696 42.53 -6.93 -15.95
CA LEU A 696 42.29 -8.18 -15.20
C LEU A 696 41.81 -9.30 -16.11
N LYS A 697 40.99 -8.99 -17.12
CA LYS A 697 40.52 -9.96 -18.12
C LYS A 697 41.67 -10.50 -18.98
N LYS A 698 42.61 -9.63 -19.39
CA LYS A 698 43.83 -10.07 -20.09
C LYS A 698 44.72 -10.92 -19.19
N GLU A 699 44.86 -10.57 -17.92
CA GLU A 699 45.62 -11.36 -16.95
C GLU A 699 44.98 -12.74 -16.70
N LEU A 700 43.65 -12.82 -16.66
CA LEU A 700 42.94 -14.09 -16.57
C LEU A 700 43.21 -14.95 -17.81
N SER A 701 43.17 -14.36 -19.01
CA SER A 701 43.47 -15.07 -20.26
C SER A 701 44.89 -15.66 -20.28
N THR A 702 45.89 -14.92 -19.81
CA THR A 702 47.27 -15.44 -19.77
C THR A 702 47.43 -16.57 -18.75
N ILE A 703 46.73 -16.51 -17.62
CA ILE A 703 46.68 -17.60 -16.65
C ILE A 703 45.97 -18.83 -17.22
N ASP A 704 44.84 -18.63 -17.89
CA ASP A 704 44.10 -19.72 -18.55
C ASP A 704 44.95 -20.39 -19.65
N ASP A 705 45.69 -19.61 -20.45
CA ASP A 705 46.63 -20.13 -21.44
C ASP A 705 47.78 -20.91 -20.80
N THR A 706 48.29 -20.44 -19.65
CA THR A 706 49.37 -21.12 -18.92
C THR A 706 48.89 -22.44 -18.32
N ILE A 707 47.68 -22.44 -17.74
CA ILE A 707 46.99 -23.64 -17.24
C ILE A 707 46.75 -24.62 -18.39
N ALA A 708 46.26 -24.14 -19.53
CA ALA A 708 46.00 -24.97 -20.70
C ALA A 708 47.29 -25.59 -21.27
N LYS A 709 48.38 -24.82 -21.38
CA LYS A 709 49.68 -25.34 -21.81
C LYS A 709 50.22 -26.39 -20.84
N MET A 710 50.16 -26.15 -19.53
CA MET A 710 50.58 -27.14 -18.53
C MET A 710 49.72 -28.42 -18.56
N SER A 711 48.48 -28.32 -19.02
CA SER A 711 47.59 -29.47 -19.22
C SER A 711 47.81 -30.15 -20.59
N ALA A 712 48.21 -29.41 -21.62
CA ALA A 712 48.39 -29.86 -23.01
C ALA A 712 49.78 -30.43 -23.33
N TYR A 713 50.82 -30.06 -22.57
CA TYR A 713 52.21 -30.56 -22.74
C TYR A 713 52.34 -32.10 -22.69
N HIS A 714 51.28 -32.83 -22.37
CA HIS A 714 51.27 -34.29 -22.31
C HIS A 714 50.45 -35.02 -23.38
N GLN A 715 49.53 -34.36 -24.12
CA GLN A 715 48.94 -35.01 -25.31
C GLN A 715 49.99 -35.18 -26.44
N GLU A 716 50.97 -34.28 -26.54
CA GLU A 716 52.05 -34.36 -27.54
C GLU A 716 53.22 -35.26 -27.12
N ALA A 717 53.46 -35.46 -25.82
CA ALA A 717 54.54 -36.32 -25.33
C ALA A 717 54.23 -37.82 -25.51
N GLU A 718 52.96 -38.23 -25.42
CA GLU A 718 52.52 -39.61 -25.71
C GLU A 718 52.60 -39.93 -27.21
N GLN A 719 52.27 -38.99 -28.11
CA GLN A 719 52.40 -39.22 -29.56
C GLN A 719 53.86 -39.38 -30.02
N ARG A 720 54.83 -38.75 -29.32
CA ARG A 720 56.25 -38.93 -29.60
C ARG A 720 56.83 -40.23 -29.04
N MET A 721 56.26 -40.80 -27.97
CA MET A 721 56.70 -42.10 -27.42
C MET A 721 56.08 -43.30 -28.13
N ALA A 722 54.96 -43.14 -28.85
CA ALA A 722 54.31 -44.20 -29.62
C ALA A 722 54.91 -44.42 -31.04
N SER A 723 55.95 -43.68 -31.45
CA SER A 723 56.46 -43.65 -32.83
C SER A 723 57.97 -43.95 -32.97
N LEU A 724 58.49 -44.96 -32.27
CA LEU A 724 59.83 -45.50 -32.50
C LEU A 724 59.76 -46.99 -32.91
N PRO A 725 60.31 -47.40 -34.07
CA PRO A 725 60.35 -48.80 -34.47
C PRO A 725 61.45 -49.56 -33.73
N SER A 726 61.09 -50.72 -33.21
CA SER A 726 61.95 -51.69 -32.53
C SER A 726 62.88 -52.44 -33.50
N SER A 727 64.16 -52.56 -33.14
CA SER A 727 65.06 -53.61 -33.64
C SER A 727 66.17 -53.94 -32.63
N PRO A 728 66.73 -55.17 -32.68
CA PRO A 728 67.00 -55.94 -31.46
C PRO A 728 68.48 -55.99 -31.04
N MET A 729 68.66 -56.58 -29.86
CA MET A 729 69.86 -56.69 -29.02
C MET A 729 71.13 -57.22 -29.68
N ILE A 730 72.29 -56.71 -29.25
CA ILE A 730 73.56 -57.46 -29.17
C ILE A 730 74.26 -57.15 -27.84
N THR A 731 74.61 -58.23 -27.15
CA THR A 731 75.47 -58.39 -25.96
C THR A 731 76.96 -58.22 -26.27
N GLN A 732 77.75 -57.60 -25.37
CA GLN A 732 78.97 -58.16 -24.74
C GLN A 732 79.92 -57.09 -24.15
N ASP A 733 80.25 -57.30 -22.88
CA ASP A 733 81.54 -57.27 -22.18
C ASP A 733 82.62 -56.17 -22.37
N ALA A 734 83.02 -55.67 -21.18
CA ALA A 734 84.37 -55.39 -20.66
C ALA A 734 85.29 -54.33 -21.33
N VAL A 735 85.80 -53.40 -20.49
CA VAL A 735 87.22 -53.23 -20.13
C VAL A 735 87.51 -51.79 -19.62
N ARG A 736 87.86 -51.73 -18.33
CA ARG A 736 88.89 -50.94 -17.62
C ARG A 736 89.69 -49.87 -18.41
N SER A 737 89.64 -48.60 -17.95
CA SER A 737 90.85 -47.77 -17.71
C SER A 737 90.52 -46.34 -17.21
N SER A 738 91.00 -45.99 -16.01
CA SER A 738 91.42 -44.62 -15.65
C SER A 738 92.91 -44.47 -16.08
N PRO A 739 93.59 -43.28 -16.19
CA PRO A 739 93.53 -42.17 -15.20
C PRO A 739 93.92 -40.72 -15.69
N ARG A 740 93.95 -39.79 -14.71
CA ARG A 740 94.80 -38.57 -14.53
C ARG A 740 94.66 -37.36 -15.51
N THR A 741 94.28 -36.15 -15.07
CA THR A 741 94.95 -35.08 -14.25
C THR A 741 95.96 -34.19 -15.01
N ILE A 742 95.93 -32.87 -14.68
CA ILE A 742 96.87 -31.75 -14.96
C ILE A 742 96.44 -30.88 -16.17
N GLY A 743 96.37 -29.54 -16.17
CA GLY A 743 96.70 -28.46 -15.22
C GLY A 743 96.76 -27.14 -16.04
N ARG A 744 95.97 -26.11 -15.70
CA ARG A 744 96.33 -24.87 -14.96
C ARG A 744 97.34 -23.91 -15.66
N ARG A 745 96.90 -22.67 -15.98
CA ARG A 745 97.51 -21.33 -15.69
C ARG A 745 96.76 -20.20 -16.48
N VAL A 746 96.10 -19.18 -15.88
CA VAL A 746 96.59 -17.92 -15.21
C VAL A 746 96.84 -16.78 -16.24
N PRO A 747 96.77 -15.45 -15.96
CA PRO A 747 96.06 -14.60 -14.96
C PRO A 747 95.36 -13.33 -15.54
N ALA A 748 94.63 -12.57 -14.70
CA ALA A 748 94.95 -11.15 -14.39
C ALA A 748 93.93 -10.55 -13.37
N SER A 749 94.47 -10.00 -12.29
CA SER A 749 93.85 -9.04 -11.34
C SER A 749 94.40 -7.62 -11.72
N PRO A 750 94.08 -6.46 -11.07
CA PRO A 750 93.66 -6.36 -9.66
C PRO A 750 92.88 -5.09 -9.17
N LYS A 751 92.65 -5.10 -7.83
CA LYS A 751 92.57 -3.97 -6.85
C LYS A 751 91.25 -3.17 -6.80
N THR A 752 90.69 -2.78 -5.64
CA THR A 752 91.21 -2.65 -4.26
C THR A 752 90.07 -2.55 -3.24
N THR A 753 90.30 -3.09 -2.04
CA THR A 753 89.66 -2.92 -0.71
C THR A 753 90.00 -1.51 -0.11
N PRO A 754 89.57 -1.06 1.12
CA PRO A 754 89.39 -1.90 2.33
C PRO A 754 88.42 -1.48 3.48
N ASN A 755 88.17 -2.50 4.33
CA ASN A 755 88.14 -2.54 5.82
C ASN A 755 87.13 -1.67 6.62
N ASP A 756 86.63 -2.03 7.80
CA ASP A 756 86.81 -3.19 8.68
C ASP A 756 85.75 -3.23 9.81
N THR A 757 85.50 -4.45 10.31
CA THR A 757 85.30 -4.88 11.72
C THR A 757 84.06 -4.56 12.59
N GLY A 758 83.63 -5.60 13.32
CA GLY A 758 83.07 -5.56 14.69
C GLY A 758 81.70 -6.22 14.89
N VAL A 759 81.54 -7.55 14.94
CA VAL A 759 81.68 -8.48 16.09
C VAL A 759 80.55 -8.43 17.16
N ASN A 760 79.81 -9.55 17.24
CA ASN A 760 79.16 -10.24 18.38
C ASN A 760 78.44 -9.48 19.52
N GLY A 761 77.21 -9.93 19.81
CA GLY A 761 76.54 -9.74 21.10
C GLY A 761 75.32 -10.66 21.29
N LEU A 762 75.44 -11.61 22.21
CA LEU A 762 74.45 -12.61 22.59
C LEU A 762 73.34 -12.05 23.52
N ALA A 763 72.17 -12.71 23.44
CA ALA A 763 71.27 -13.09 24.55
C ALA A 763 70.14 -12.16 25.08
N ARG A 764 68.97 -12.81 25.14
CA ARG A 764 67.96 -12.87 26.23
C ARG A 764 66.84 -11.82 26.37
N ARG A 765 65.62 -12.39 26.30
CA ARG A 765 64.44 -12.18 27.16
C ARG A 765 63.72 -10.81 27.13
N GLY A 766 62.48 -10.86 26.64
CA GLY A 766 61.35 -10.88 27.57
C GLY A 766 60.51 -9.62 27.69
N ARG A 767 59.21 -9.85 27.44
CA ARG A 767 58.04 -9.28 28.13
C ARG A 767 57.57 -7.88 27.73
N SER A 768 56.37 -7.91 27.18
CA SER A 768 55.40 -6.83 27.03
C SER A 768 54.93 -6.28 28.37
N GLY A 769 54.72 -4.96 28.41
CA GLY A 769 54.07 -4.22 29.50
C GLY A 769 53.66 -2.82 29.02
N THR A 770 52.36 -2.56 29.12
CA THR A 770 51.57 -1.31 28.94
C THR A 770 52.15 -0.09 29.69
N PRO A 771 51.74 1.18 29.42
CA PRO A 771 50.47 1.79 29.91
C PRO A 771 49.88 2.83 28.92
N THR A 772 48.71 3.51 29.02
CA THR A 772 47.97 4.13 30.14
C THR A 772 46.61 4.68 29.58
N THR A 773 45.55 4.63 30.38
CA THR A 773 44.23 5.35 30.28
C THR A 773 44.36 6.86 30.65
N PRO A 774 43.33 7.77 30.79
CA PRO A 774 41.82 7.69 30.82
C PRO A 774 41.12 8.96 30.14
N PRO A 775 39.92 9.51 30.54
CA PRO A 775 38.59 8.99 30.91
C PRO A 775 37.34 9.65 30.21
N THR A 776 36.19 8.97 30.39
CA THR A 776 34.74 9.34 30.48
C THR A 776 34.20 10.78 30.34
N GLU A 777 33.02 10.92 29.71
CA GLU A 777 31.85 11.62 30.29
C GLU A 777 30.50 11.09 29.75
N ARG A 778 29.56 10.82 30.67
CA ARG A 778 28.13 10.55 30.45
C ARG A 778 27.35 11.87 30.56
N LYS A 779 26.36 12.14 29.71
CA LYS A 779 25.24 13.04 30.06
C LYS A 779 23.92 12.67 29.37
N ARG A 780 22.89 12.53 30.20
CA ARG A 780 21.44 12.51 29.87
C ARG A 780 20.94 13.95 29.61
N ARG A 781 20.00 14.12 28.68
CA ARG A 781 18.82 15.02 28.73
C ARG A 781 17.93 14.70 27.51
N ARG A 782 16.73 14.15 27.71
CA ARG A 782 15.40 14.83 27.75
C ARG A 782 15.11 15.65 26.49
N LEU A 783 14.14 15.21 25.71
CA LEU A 783 13.36 16.06 24.81
C LEU A 783 11.87 15.77 25.03
N THR A 784 11.18 16.89 25.19
CA THR A 784 9.74 17.18 25.18
C THR A 784 9.03 16.70 23.93
#